data_AF-A0A954ZMG1-F1
#
_entry.id   AF-A0A954ZMG1-F1
#
_cell.length_a   1.000
_cell.length_b   1.000
_cell.length_c   1.000
_cell.angle_alpha   90.00
_cell.angle_beta   90.00
_cell.angle_gamma   90.00
#
_symmetry.space_group_name_H-M   'P 1'
#
loop_
_entity.id
_entity.type
_entity.pdbx_description
1 polymer ?
#
loop_
_entity_poly.entity_id
_entity_poly.type
_entity_poly.pdbx_seq_one_letter_code
_entity_poly.pdbx_strand_id
1 'polypeptide(L)'
;PWDDSKQIIPVVIRQLNDYLGHRPVPALETQKHEPYPHEYVRPIPVYIEGAGAAAGHYHEIVTRTIDLLRATPLDILQHAYFDIDALEELAIDPRAYDFDHPAHRRPNHQFGEWDPDHIDNKGRYRRFIVRNVTVSAILERVELTPDIDHDELMFEASAVLAGTILMASGISGRGPDTHHSTVTLMTLLPIIAQYRDQYYQHLLVTLDGAHGERLRREEIDLRQPFGGARQDLNARLGKLRATQAERIKLAKVFSRMGHLDAALAQAETVDVASARMTCRIECGMVAAHQAIDRGELEAATQHMEEAYGTLRRGIDCGAIIDPWNILGFDANYSLFPATENTVHDHRADELVELIERVFNLCSRLWSEAAAANDLSVVARVSHQFETIANWWFQFAVHEVSSVDASNALENYHAAQAVAAALKTWYEKGATPGDIAFWAPRVESFESPRAYAFVIETLLAQRDYASARSLLVHWLDQAPRVALEHGETSFHELATRWMLEVTDPRQATDETDSAESSTPGIAPPTARHNWHRIRRFFDFLEANSNEYWKVPRFELGSDAPVDSDRETFAGEATEEAGDEDDLFGAAYENVVYKDSTADGMEGSIYENDESSFDELERERERIDDRLAFIRTMARLWTLSAAAVGRGFAAGDGTSTDQASDADVEDIESVLGKVRD
;
A
#
# COMPACT_ATOMS: atom_id res chain seq x y z
N PRO A 1 0.46 -18.08 45.95
CA PRO A 1 -0.05 -18.09 44.55
C PRO A 1 -0.34 -16.70 43.99
N TRP A 2 -0.73 -15.72 44.82
CA TRP A 2 -1.06 -14.36 44.41
C TRP A 2 0.15 -13.39 44.33
N ASP A 3 1.31 -13.79 44.84
CA ASP A 3 2.52 -12.96 44.90
C ASP A 3 3.44 -13.10 43.67
N ASP A 4 3.16 -14.03 42.76
CA ASP A 4 3.95 -14.22 41.52
C ASP A 4 3.34 -13.45 40.35
N SER A 5 3.42 -12.13 40.42
CA SER A 5 2.86 -11.24 39.40
C SER A 5 3.42 -11.52 37.98
N LYS A 6 4.65 -12.03 37.87
CA LYS A 6 5.27 -12.35 36.58
C LYS A 6 4.59 -13.53 35.87
N GLN A 7 4.05 -14.48 36.62
CA GLN A 7 3.28 -15.60 36.07
C GLN A 7 1.79 -15.27 35.93
N ILE A 8 1.22 -14.53 36.88
CA ILE A 8 -0.22 -14.24 36.92
C ILE A 8 -0.62 -13.28 35.79
N ILE A 9 0.14 -12.20 35.57
CA ILE A 9 -0.25 -11.14 34.61
C ILE A 9 -0.47 -11.70 33.20
N PRO A 10 0.45 -12.48 32.59
CA PRO A 10 0.23 -13.01 31.24
C PRO A 10 -0.94 -13.98 31.14
N VAL A 11 -1.25 -14.71 32.22
CA VAL A 11 -2.39 -15.63 32.27
C VAL A 11 -3.70 -14.85 32.34
N VAL A 12 -3.76 -13.84 33.21
CA VAL A 12 -4.94 -12.97 33.36
C VAL A 12 -5.21 -12.17 32.09
N ILE A 13 -4.17 -11.59 31.47
CA ILE A 13 -4.34 -10.86 30.20
C ILE A 13 -4.92 -11.77 29.12
N ARG A 14 -4.37 -12.98 28.95
CA ARG A 14 -4.90 -13.94 27.97
C ARG A 14 -6.32 -14.41 28.28
N GLN A 15 -6.70 -14.44 29.56
CA GLN A 15 -8.06 -14.81 29.95
C GLN A 15 -9.06 -13.65 29.72
N LEU A 16 -8.63 -12.41 29.91
CA LEU A 16 -9.48 -11.24 29.70
C LEU A 16 -9.58 -10.84 28.24
N ASN A 17 -8.51 -11.02 27.45
CA ASN A 17 -8.49 -10.71 26.04
C ASN A 17 -9.22 -11.80 25.25
N ASP A 18 -10.48 -11.56 24.97
CA ASP A 18 -11.41 -12.53 24.39
C ASP A 18 -12.21 -11.96 23.20
N TYR A 19 -11.78 -10.83 22.63
CA TYR A 19 -12.39 -10.22 21.46
C TYR A 19 -11.36 -9.92 20.37
N LEU A 20 -11.68 -10.32 19.14
CA LEU A 20 -10.87 -10.08 17.95
C LEU A 20 -11.56 -9.14 16.96
N GLY A 21 -12.88 -9.33 16.75
CA GLY A 21 -13.67 -8.65 15.73
C GLY A 21 -13.61 -9.36 14.37
N HIS A 22 -14.08 -8.69 13.31
CA HIS A 22 -14.07 -9.25 11.95
C HIS A 22 -12.64 -9.46 11.41
N ARG A 23 -12.12 -10.67 11.57
CA ARG A 23 -10.78 -11.10 11.16
C ARG A 23 -10.88 -12.42 10.37
N PRO A 24 -10.87 -12.37 9.02
CA PRO A 24 -10.77 -13.58 8.21
C PRO A 24 -9.50 -14.34 8.55
N VAL A 25 -9.55 -15.66 8.71
CA VAL A 25 -8.39 -16.51 9.04
C VAL A 25 -8.17 -17.49 7.89
N PRO A 26 -6.96 -17.55 7.31
CA PRO A 26 -6.70 -18.42 6.17
C PRO A 26 -6.73 -19.89 6.62
N ALA A 27 -7.39 -20.73 5.83
CA ALA A 27 -7.41 -22.16 6.02
C ALA A 27 -6.66 -22.82 4.86
N LEU A 28 -5.38 -23.10 5.06
CA LEU A 28 -4.54 -23.77 4.06
C LEU A 28 -4.67 -25.29 4.21
N GLU A 29 -4.48 -26.04 3.12
CA GLU A 29 -4.52 -27.52 3.14
C GLU A 29 -3.48 -28.11 4.11
N THR A 30 -2.34 -27.44 4.25
CA THR A 30 -1.20 -27.86 5.06
C THR A 30 -1.29 -27.41 6.52
N GLN A 31 -2.03 -26.34 6.81
CA GLN A 31 -2.08 -25.75 8.15
C GLN A 31 -3.41 -25.04 8.42
N LYS A 32 -4.00 -25.32 9.58
CA LYS A 32 -5.07 -24.48 10.15
C LYS A 32 -4.42 -23.36 10.94
N HIS A 33 -4.68 -22.12 10.53
CA HIS A 33 -4.25 -20.96 11.27
C HIS A 33 -5.28 -20.61 12.34
N GLU A 34 -4.80 -20.10 13.46
CA GLU A 34 -5.60 -19.48 14.50
C GLU A 34 -5.10 -18.04 14.67
N PRO A 35 -5.97 -17.07 15.03
CA PRO A 35 -5.54 -15.72 15.31
C PRO A 35 -4.47 -15.67 16.39
N TYR A 36 -3.54 -14.71 16.31
CA TYR A 36 -2.48 -14.66 17.30
C TYR A 36 -3.04 -14.26 18.69
N PRO A 37 -2.57 -14.86 19.80
CA PRO A 37 -3.09 -14.58 21.14
C PRO A 37 -3.01 -13.10 21.58
N HIS A 38 -2.19 -12.30 20.91
CA HIS A 38 -1.97 -10.89 21.21
C HIS A 38 -2.69 -9.93 20.26
N GLU A 39 -3.41 -10.44 19.25
CA GLU A 39 -4.43 -9.68 18.50
C GLU A 39 -5.70 -9.49 19.33
N TYR A 40 -5.99 -10.42 20.25
CA TYR A 40 -7.14 -10.36 21.14
C TYR A 40 -7.02 -9.20 22.13
N VAL A 41 -8.13 -8.52 22.38
CA VAL A 41 -8.28 -7.46 23.36
C VAL A 41 -9.49 -7.72 24.25
N ARG A 42 -9.50 -7.18 25.47
CA ARG A 42 -10.70 -7.15 26.30
C ARG A 42 -11.55 -5.94 25.86
N PRO A 43 -12.78 -6.12 25.36
CA PRO A 43 -13.66 -5.00 25.07
C PRO A 43 -14.09 -4.34 26.38
N ILE A 44 -14.35 -3.03 26.35
CA ILE A 44 -14.69 -2.24 27.54
C ILE A 44 -16.20 -2.37 27.80
N PRO A 45 -16.65 -3.11 28.83
CA PRO A 45 -18.07 -3.29 29.08
C PRO A 45 -18.71 -1.95 29.49
N VAL A 46 -19.79 -1.58 28.81
CA VAL A 46 -20.61 -0.39 29.13
C VAL A 46 -22.01 -0.77 29.60
N TYR A 47 -22.45 -2.00 29.40
CA TYR A 47 -23.62 -2.60 30.05
C TYR A 47 -23.40 -4.10 30.24
N ILE A 48 -23.84 -4.62 31.39
CA ILE A 48 -23.83 -6.05 31.72
C ILE A 48 -25.22 -6.43 32.26
N GLU A 49 -25.78 -7.54 31.79
CA GLU A 49 -27.04 -8.09 32.30
C GLU A 49 -26.99 -8.24 33.83
N GLY A 50 -28.05 -7.81 34.52
CA GLY A 50 -28.16 -7.86 35.98
C GLY A 50 -27.40 -6.76 36.73
N ALA A 51 -26.30 -6.22 36.17
CA ALA A 51 -25.57 -5.09 36.74
C ALA A 51 -26.06 -3.72 36.21
N GLY A 52 -26.51 -3.67 34.96
CA GLY A 52 -26.96 -2.44 34.29
C GLY A 52 -25.84 -1.70 33.58
N ALA A 53 -26.11 -0.43 33.25
CA ALA A 53 -25.16 0.45 32.55
C ALA A 53 -24.00 0.87 33.47
N ALA A 54 -22.79 0.94 32.90
CA ALA A 54 -21.59 1.38 33.60
C ALA A 54 -21.75 2.80 34.15
N ALA A 55 -21.16 3.09 35.31
CA ALA A 55 -21.13 4.43 35.89
C ALA A 55 -20.14 5.33 35.14
N GLY A 56 -20.46 6.62 35.01
CA GLY A 56 -19.60 7.63 34.40
C GLY A 56 -20.16 8.18 33.09
N HIS A 57 -19.27 8.52 32.15
CA HIS A 57 -19.59 9.25 30.92
C HIS A 57 -20.63 8.54 30.03
N TYR A 58 -20.61 7.20 29.99
CA TYR A 58 -21.54 6.42 29.16
C TYR A 58 -22.86 6.06 29.85
N HIS A 59 -23.02 6.38 31.14
CA HIS A 59 -24.14 5.87 31.94
C HIS A 59 -25.50 6.25 31.36
N GLU A 60 -25.69 7.53 31.06
CA GLU A 60 -26.97 8.08 30.65
C GLU A 60 -27.38 7.61 29.26
N ILE A 61 -26.47 7.71 28.29
CA ILE A 61 -26.71 7.28 26.91
C ILE A 61 -27.00 5.78 26.84
N VAL A 62 -26.21 4.94 27.54
CA VAL A 62 -26.40 3.49 27.51
C VAL A 62 -27.71 3.10 28.20
N THR A 63 -28.05 3.71 29.33
CA THR A 63 -29.31 3.44 30.02
C THR A 63 -30.51 3.73 29.11
N ARG A 64 -30.55 4.94 28.54
CA ARG A 64 -31.64 5.34 27.64
C ARG A 64 -31.67 4.52 26.35
N THR A 65 -30.51 4.16 25.78
CA THR A 65 -30.44 3.29 24.60
C THR A 65 -30.99 1.90 24.89
N ILE A 66 -30.66 1.29 26.03
CA ILE A 66 -31.22 -0.01 26.42
C ILE A 66 -32.73 0.08 26.63
N ASP A 67 -33.23 1.15 27.24
CA ASP A 67 -34.67 1.37 27.42
C ASP A 67 -35.40 1.55 26.08
N LEU A 68 -34.81 2.28 25.13
CA LEU A 68 -35.34 2.44 23.77
C LEU A 68 -35.35 1.12 22.99
N LEU A 69 -34.29 0.32 23.10
CA LEU A 69 -34.25 -1.02 22.47
C LEU A 69 -35.32 -1.94 23.06
N ARG A 70 -35.56 -1.90 24.38
CA ARG A 70 -36.66 -2.67 25.03
C ARG A 70 -38.05 -2.20 24.62
N ALA A 71 -38.22 -0.90 24.38
CA ALA A 71 -39.49 -0.32 23.94
C ALA A 71 -39.74 -0.51 22.43
N THR A 72 -38.73 -0.93 21.67
CA THR A 72 -38.83 -1.10 20.22
C THR A 72 -39.78 -2.26 19.86
N PRO A 73 -40.67 -2.09 18.87
CA PRO A 73 -41.54 -3.15 18.39
C PRO A 73 -40.80 -4.45 18.03
N LEU A 74 -41.38 -5.59 18.41
CA LEU A 74 -40.76 -6.91 18.27
C LEU A 74 -40.49 -7.30 16.81
N ASP A 75 -41.33 -6.85 15.88
CA ASP A 75 -41.13 -7.03 14.45
C ASP A 75 -39.81 -6.38 13.98
N ILE A 76 -39.57 -5.12 14.35
CA ILE A 76 -38.33 -4.41 14.02
C ILE A 76 -37.11 -5.15 14.60
N LEU A 77 -37.18 -5.57 15.87
CA LEU A 77 -36.12 -6.32 16.53
C LEU A 77 -35.83 -7.66 15.83
N GLN A 78 -36.87 -8.38 15.41
CA GLN A 78 -36.73 -9.63 14.67
C GLN A 78 -36.09 -9.43 13.29
N HIS A 79 -36.49 -8.38 12.55
CA HIS A 79 -35.90 -8.01 11.26
C HIS A 79 -34.44 -7.58 11.38
N ALA A 80 -34.06 -6.93 12.49
CA ALA A 80 -32.69 -6.54 12.79
C ALA A 80 -31.83 -7.66 13.39
N TYR A 81 -32.39 -8.87 13.54
CA TYR A 81 -31.73 -10.00 14.24
C TYR A 81 -31.25 -9.64 15.66
N PHE A 82 -31.96 -8.76 16.35
CA PHE A 82 -31.57 -8.26 17.67
C PHE A 82 -32.54 -8.76 18.73
N ASP A 83 -32.06 -9.61 19.65
CA ASP A 83 -32.84 -10.08 20.80
C ASP A 83 -32.29 -9.41 22.07
N ILE A 84 -33.02 -8.44 22.61
CA ILE A 84 -32.59 -7.67 23.78
C ILE A 84 -32.49 -8.54 25.04
N ASP A 85 -33.33 -9.58 25.15
CA ASP A 85 -33.29 -10.53 26.27
C ASP A 85 -32.12 -11.51 26.11
N ALA A 86 -31.50 -11.56 24.93
CA ALA A 86 -30.28 -12.33 24.71
C ALA A 86 -29.00 -11.53 24.96
N LEU A 87 -29.05 -10.21 25.10
CA LEU A 87 -27.89 -9.34 25.29
C LEU A 87 -27.34 -9.45 26.72
N GLU A 88 -26.21 -10.15 26.88
CA GLU A 88 -25.49 -10.27 28.15
C GLU A 88 -24.55 -9.09 28.38
N GLU A 89 -23.88 -8.61 27.33
CA GLU A 89 -22.88 -7.53 27.41
C GLU A 89 -22.99 -6.57 26.21
N LEU A 90 -23.03 -5.26 26.47
CA LEU A 90 -22.73 -4.23 25.47
C LEU A 90 -21.36 -3.66 25.82
N ALA A 91 -20.44 -3.68 24.87
CA ALA A 91 -19.06 -3.23 25.10
C ALA A 91 -18.54 -2.35 23.97
N ILE A 92 -17.50 -1.57 24.27
CA ILE A 92 -16.80 -0.71 23.32
C ILE A 92 -15.50 -1.38 22.92
N ASP A 93 -15.20 -1.44 21.63
CA ASP A 93 -13.87 -1.81 21.15
C ASP A 93 -12.85 -0.73 21.57
N PRO A 94 -11.81 -1.07 22.37
CA PRO A 94 -10.81 -0.11 22.83
C PRO A 94 -9.87 0.34 21.71
N ARG A 95 -9.82 -0.37 20.58
CA ARG A 95 -8.94 -0.04 19.46
C ARG A 95 -9.48 1.18 18.72
N ALA A 96 -8.57 2.04 18.26
CA ALA A 96 -8.91 3.13 17.36
C ALA A 96 -9.47 2.56 16.05
N TYR A 97 -10.53 3.18 15.54
CA TYR A 97 -11.16 2.74 14.30
C TYR A 97 -10.31 3.19 13.10
N ASP A 98 -9.87 2.24 12.29
CA ASP A 98 -9.08 2.51 11.10
C ASP A 98 -9.98 2.63 9.86
N PHE A 99 -10.17 3.85 9.37
CA PHE A 99 -10.95 4.11 8.14
C PHE A 99 -10.26 3.59 6.87
N ASP A 100 -8.96 3.30 6.94
CA ASP A 100 -8.22 2.73 5.80
C ASP A 100 -8.32 1.20 5.76
N HIS A 101 -8.64 0.54 6.88
CA HIS A 101 -8.76 -0.92 6.92
C HIS A 101 -9.89 -1.43 5.99
N PRO A 102 -9.69 -2.51 5.21
CA PRO A 102 -10.70 -3.03 4.27
C PRO A 102 -12.07 -3.32 4.89
N ALA A 103 -12.09 -3.78 6.14
CA ALA A 103 -13.31 -3.95 6.94
C ALA A 103 -14.20 -2.69 7.02
N HIS A 104 -13.65 -1.47 6.86
CA HIS A 104 -14.44 -0.25 6.79
C HIS A 104 -15.40 -0.24 5.58
N ARG A 105 -15.06 -0.93 4.49
CA ARG A 105 -15.94 -1.09 3.31
C ARG A 105 -17.17 -1.97 3.60
N ARG A 106 -17.13 -2.75 4.69
CA ARG A 106 -18.30 -3.51 5.15
C ARG A 106 -19.36 -2.53 5.69
N PRO A 107 -20.59 -2.56 5.14
CA PRO A 107 -21.64 -1.65 5.60
C PRO A 107 -21.88 -1.75 7.10
N ASN A 108 -22.11 -0.61 7.75
CA ASN A 108 -22.39 -0.48 9.19
C ASN A 108 -21.29 -0.99 10.15
N HIS A 109 -20.13 -1.45 9.67
CA HIS A 109 -19.06 -1.95 10.55
C HIS A 109 -18.50 -0.87 11.49
N GLN A 110 -18.57 0.41 11.09
CA GLN A 110 -18.22 1.54 11.94
C GLN A 110 -19.18 1.73 13.13
N PHE A 111 -20.40 1.18 13.08
CA PHE A 111 -21.37 1.28 14.16
C PHE A 111 -21.18 0.17 15.20
N GLY A 112 -20.86 -1.05 14.75
CA GLY A 112 -20.60 -2.18 15.63
C GLY A 112 -20.83 -3.53 14.96
N GLU A 113 -20.79 -4.58 15.75
CA GLU A 113 -21.13 -5.95 15.35
C GLU A 113 -21.45 -6.82 16.57
N TRP A 114 -22.24 -7.88 16.37
CA TRP A 114 -22.26 -8.99 17.31
C TRP A 114 -20.90 -9.69 17.34
N ASP A 115 -20.46 -10.06 18.54
CA ASP A 115 -19.20 -10.75 18.74
C ASP A 115 -19.32 -12.26 18.43
N PRO A 116 -18.59 -12.76 17.42
CA PRO A 116 -18.62 -14.17 17.04
C PRO A 116 -18.09 -15.13 18.12
N ASP A 117 -17.16 -14.66 18.96
CA ASP A 117 -16.47 -15.49 19.95
C ASP A 117 -17.28 -15.66 21.25
N HIS A 118 -18.29 -14.82 21.49
CA HIS A 118 -19.17 -14.88 22.66
C HIS A 118 -20.57 -15.40 22.31
N ILE A 119 -20.65 -16.72 22.13
CA ILE A 119 -21.83 -17.46 21.65
C ILE A 119 -22.41 -18.41 22.72
N ASP A 120 -23.74 -18.54 22.78
CA ASP A 120 -24.40 -19.49 23.66
C ASP A 120 -24.51 -20.91 23.07
N ASN A 121 -24.96 -21.87 23.89
CA ASN A 121 -25.21 -23.26 23.47
C ASN A 121 -26.31 -23.42 22.41
N LYS A 122 -27.07 -22.36 22.09
CA LYS A 122 -28.11 -22.33 21.05
C LYS A 122 -27.60 -21.65 19.76
N GLY A 123 -26.32 -21.27 19.70
CA GLY A 123 -25.73 -20.61 18.54
C GLY A 123 -26.06 -19.12 18.44
N ARG A 124 -26.49 -18.47 19.52
CA ARG A 124 -26.81 -17.03 19.54
C ARG A 124 -25.68 -16.23 20.15
N TYR A 125 -25.30 -15.15 19.49
CA TYR A 125 -24.34 -14.19 20.02
C TYR A 125 -24.91 -13.45 21.23
N ARG A 126 -24.06 -13.20 22.23
CA ARG A 126 -24.47 -12.67 23.54
C ARG A 126 -23.82 -11.33 23.90
N ARG A 127 -22.78 -10.94 23.18
CA ARG A 127 -22.06 -9.68 23.37
C ARG A 127 -22.13 -8.83 22.10
N PHE A 128 -22.60 -7.60 22.24
CA PHE A 128 -22.61 -6.63 21.14
C PHE A 128 -21.47 -5.63 21.34
N ILE A 129 -20.68 -5.40 20.29
CA ILE A 129 -19.55 -4.49 20.32
C ILE A 129 -19.86 -3.25 19.50
N VAL A 130 -19.90 -2.09 20.14
CA VAL A 130 -19.98 -0.78 19.48
C VAL A 130 -18.58 -0.19 19.29
N ARG A 131 -18.37 0.54 18.19
CA ARG A 131 -17.09 1.22 17.97
C ARG A 131 -17.02 2.53 18.76
N ASN A 132 -15.86 2.80 19.35
CA ASN A 132 -15.63 4.03 20.12
C ASN A 132 -15.97 5.28 19.30
N VAL A 133 -15.54 5.36 18.03
CA VAL A 133 -15.76 6.53 17.17
C VAL A 133 -17.24 6.89 17.01
N THR A 134 -18.14 5.90 17.00
CA THR A 134 -19.58 6.13 16.87
C THR A 134 -20.16 6.68 18.17
N VAL A 135 -19.86 6.06 19.31
CA VAL A 135 -20.36 6.51 20.62
C VAL A 135 -19.82 7.90 20.95
N SER A 136 -18.53 8.13 20.71
CA SER A 136 -17.88 9.42 20.94
C SER A 136 -18.44 10.51 20.04
N ALA A 137 -18.66 10.26 18.74
CA ALA A 137 -19.27 11.24 17.83
C ALA A 137 -20.71 11.61 18.23
N ILE A 138 -21.50 10.64 18.71
CA ILE A 138 -22.85 10.88 19.21
C ILE A 138 -22.83 11.75 20.47
N LEU A 139 -21.95 11.45 21.44
CA LEU A 139 -21.84 12.21 22.69
C LEU A 139 -21.29 13.62 22.46
N GLU A 140 -20.37 13.80 21.52
CA GLU A 140 -19.80 15.11 21.17
C GLU A 140 -20.91 16.10 20.73
N ARG A 141 -21.97 15.62 20.05
CA ARG A 141 -23.13 16.45 19.70
C ARG A 141 -23.85 16.99 20.94
N VAL A 142 -24.02 16.16 21.95
CA VAL A 142 -24.68 16.53 23.21
C VAL A 142 -23.89 17.60 23.95
N GLU A 143 -22.56 17.48 23.94
CA GLU A 143 -21.66 18.42 24.64
C GLU A 143 -21.52 19.77 23.92
N LEU A 144 -21.50 19.78 22.59
CA LEU A 144 -21.20 20.97 21.78
C LEU A 144 -22.44 21.76 21.34
N THR A 145 -23.66 21.31 21.66
CA THR A 145 -24.91 21.96 21.24
C THR A 145 -25.67 22.53 22.44
N PRO A 146 -25.20 23.63 23.06
CA PRO A 146 -25.82 24.16 24.29
C PRO A 146 -27.18 24.83 24.09
N ASP A 147 -27.57 25.10 22.84
CA ASP A 147 -28.81 25.81 22.50
C ASP A 147 -30.07 24.94 22.62
N ILE A 148 -29.90 23.62 22.71
CA ILE A 148 -30.98 22.65 22.87
C ILE A 148 -30.90 22.07 24.28
N ASP A 149 -32.07 21.76 24.86
CA ASP A 149 -32.16 21.09 26.14
C ASP A 149 -31.38 19.76 26.15
N HIS A 150 -30.60 19.54 27.22
CA HIS A 150 -29.75 18.38 27.35
C HIS A 150 -30.53 17.06 27.34
N ASP A 151 -31.71 17.02 27.96
CA ASP A 151 -32.51 15.79 28.00
C ASP A 151 -33.05 15.43 26.61
N GLU A 152 -33.42 16.44 25.81
CA GLU A 152 -33.82 16.25 24.40
C GLU A 152 -32.65 15.73 23.56
N LEU A 153 -31.46 16.32 23.68
CA LEU A 153 -30.27 15.89 22.95
C LEU A 153 -29.84 14.48 23.35
N MET A 154 -29.87 14.18 24.65
CA MET A 154 -29.50 12.85 25.15
C MET A 154 -30.51 11.79 24.69
N PHE A 155 -31.81 12.12 24.60
CA PHE A 155 -32.80 11.24 24.00
C PHE A 155 -32.51 10.98 22.51
N GLU A 156 -32.25 12.03 21.73
CA GLU A 156 -31.91 11.89 20.30
C GLU A 156 -30.63 11.09 20.08
N ALA A 157 -29.59 11.34 20.89
CA ALA A 157 -28.33 10.61 20.89
C ALA A 157 -28.56 9.12 21.17
N SER A 158 -29.36 8.81 22.19
CA SER A 158 -29.68 7.43 22.57
C SER A 158 -30.51 6.72 21.50
N ALA A 159 -31.43 7.44 20.85
CA ALA A 159 -32.23 6.94 19.74
C ALA A 159 -31.38 6.62 18.51
N VAL A 160 -30.42 7.48 18.18
CA VAL A 160 -29.46 7.24 17.10
C VAL A 160 -28.55 6.06 17.43
N LEU A 161 -28.02 5.98 18.65
CA LEU A 161 -27.18 4.85 19.07
C LEU A 161 -27.95 3.51 18.95
N ALA A 162 -29.18 3.44 19.46
CA ALA A 162 -30.04 2.26 19.30
C ALA A 162 -30.29 1.93 17.82
N GLY A 163 -30.60 2.93 16.98
CA GLY A 163 -30.76 2.72 15.54
C GLY A 163 -29.50 2.19 14.86
N THR A 164 -28.31 2.68 15.26
CA THR A 164 -27.03 2.19 14.72
C THR A 164 -26.71 0.76 15.17
N ILE A 165 -27.06 0.38 16.41
CA ILE A 165 -26.94 -0.99 16.92
C ILE A 165 -27.83 -1.94 16.10
N LEU A 166 -29.08 -1.57 15.85
CA LEU A 166 -30.00 -2.38 15.04
C LEU A 166 -29.48 -2.58 13.61
N MET A 167 -29.00 -1.51 12.96
CA MET A 167 -28.43 -1.58 11.61
C MET A 167 -27.19 -2.48 11.53
N ALA A 168 -26.29 -2.39 12.52
CA ALA A 168 -25.10 -3.22 12.60
C ALA A 168 -25.44 -4.70 12.90
N SER A 169 -26.39 -4.93 13.81
CA SER A 169 -26.93 -6.26 14.13
C SER A 169 -27.50 -6.95 12.89
N GLY A 170 -28.20 -6.22 12.02
CA GLY A 170 -28.73 -6.77 10.77
C GLY A 170 -27.64 -7.33 9.85
N ILE A 171 -26.48 -6.66 9.80
CA ILE A 171 -25.33 -7.09 8.99
C ILE A 171 -24.61 -8.29 9.62
N SER A 172 -24.35 -8.31 10.92
CA SER A 172 -23.68 -9.47 11.55
C SER A 172 -24.59 -10.69 11.76
N GLY A 173 -25.90 -10.47 11.87
CA GLY A 173 -26.86 -11.51 12.23
C GLY A 173 -26.78 -11.89 13.72
N ARG A 174 -27.70 -12.77 14.16
CA ARG A 174 -27.83 -13.22 15.56
C ARG A 174 -26.94 -14.41 15.94
N GLY A 175 -26.24 -14.98 14.97
CA GLY A 175 -25.47 -16.21 15.10
C GLY A 175 -24.82 -16.62 13.77
N PRO A 176 -23.91 -17.61 13.77
CA PRO A 176 -23.14 -18.02 12.59
C PRO A 176 -24.01 -18.44 11.40
N ASP A 177 -25.14 -19.09 11.68
CA ASP A 177 -26.06 -19.61 10.65
C ASP A 177 -27.08 -18.57 10.16
N THR A 178 -26.95 -17.29 10.53
CA THR A 178 -27.97 -16.28 10.20
C THR A 178 -27.97 -15.95 8.71
N HIS A 179 -26.79 -15.74 8.12
CA HIS A 179 -26.62 -15.36 6.73
C HIS A 179 -25.93 -16.49 5.99
N HIS A 180 -26.62 -17.09 5.01
CA HIS A 180 -26.04 -18.11 4.14
C HIS A 180 -25.21 -17.45 3.03
N SER A 181 -24.35 -18.22 2.35
CA SER A 181 -23.49 -17.73 1.26
C SER A 181 -24.27 -17.19 0.04
N THR A 182 -25.59 -17.44 -0.04
CA THR A 182 -26.48 -16.90 -1.08
C THR A 182 -27.05 -15.53 -0.73
N VAL A 183 -26.93 -15.09 0.53
CA VAL A 183 -27.33 -13.75 0.96
C VAL A 183 -26.17 -12.81 0.68
N THR A 184 -26.49 -11.68 0.06
CA THR A 184 -25.50 -10.71 -0.38
C THR A 184 -25.71 -9.38 0.34
N LEU A 185 -24.67 -8.55 0.44
CA LEU A 185 -24.82 -7.19 0.96
C LEU A 185 -25.84 -6.39 0.14
N MET A 186 -25.90 -6.61 -1.18
CA MET A 186 -26.85 -5.96 -2.07
C MET A 186 -28.31 -6.27 -1.71
N THR A 187 -28.62 -7.53 -1.40
CA THR A 187 -29.98 -7.95 -1.02
C THR A 187 -30.34 -7.56 0.42
N LEU A 188 -29.34 -7.48 1.31
CA LEU A 188 -29.54 -7.18 2.73
C LEU A 188 -29.73 -5.69 3.01
N LEU A 189 -29.01 -4.79 2.32
CA LEU A 189 -29.05 -3.36 2.58
C LEU A 189 -30.44 -2.70 2.46
N PRO A 190 -31.28 -3.03 1.46
CA PRO A 190 -32.65 -2.50 1.37
C PRO A 190 -33.52 -2.88 2.58
N ILE A 191 -33.38 -4.12 3.07
CA ILE A 191 -34.10 -4.61 4.25
C ILE A 191 -33.69 -3.80 5.49
N ILE A 192 -32.39 -3.53 5.62
CA ILE A 192 -31.83 -2.71 6.71
C ILE A 192 -32.35 -1.28 6.68
N ALA A 193 -32.36 -0.66 5.49
CA ALA A 193 -32.89 0.69 5.33
C ALA A 193 -34.39 0.74 5.72
N GLN A 194 -35.16 -0.29 5.36
CA GLN A 194 -36.59 -0.37 5.65
C GLN A 194 -36.87 -0.40 7.17
N TYR A 195 -36.29 -1.34 7.92
CA TYR A 195 -36.58 -1.40 9.37
C TYR A 195 -35.95 -0.23 10.13
N ARG A 196 -34.84 0.35 9.64
CA ARG A 196 -34.27 1.59 10.21
C ARG A 196 -35.28 2.72 10.14
N ASP A 197 -35.90 2.93 8.98
CA ASP A 197 -36.85 4.02 8.79
C ASP A 197 -38.15 3.77 9.60
N GLN A 198 -38.60 2.51 9.68
CA GLN A 198 -39.70 2.11 10.57
C GLN A 198 -39.40 2.40 12.05
N TYR A 199 -38.19 2.11 12.52
CA TYR A 199 -37.76 2.38 13.88
C TYR A 199 -37.85 3.87 14.23
N TYR A 200 -37.27 4.74 13.38
CA TYR A 200 -37.29 6.18 13.64
C TYR A 200 -38.70 6.78 13.49
N GLN A 201 -39.51 6.30 12.55
CA GLN A 201 -40.92 6.71 12.44
C GLN A 201 -41.73 6.31 13.67
N HIS A 202 -41.53 5.08 14.17
CA HIS A 202 -42.21 4.61 15.37
C HIS A 202 -41.88 5.50 16.58
N LEU A 203 -40.61 5.85 16.78
CA LEU A 203 -40.19 6.78 17.83
C LEU A 203 -40.82 8.16 17.66
N LEU A 204 -40.82 8.70 16.44
CA LEU A 204 -41.35 10.03 16.16
C LEU A 204 -42.87 10.14 16.38
N VAL A 205 -43.61 9.07 16.09
CA VAL A 205 -45.05 8.98 16.35
C VAL A 205 -45.36 8.91 17.84
N THR A 206 -44.49 8.27 18.62
CA THR A 206 -44.68 8.06 20.06
C THR A 206 -44.25 9.28 20.90
N LEU A 207 -43.46 10.18 20.32
CA LEU A 207 -42.99 11.40 20.99
C LEU A 207 -44.07 12.49 21.01
N ASP A 208 -44.43 12.92 22.22
CA ASP A 208 -45.36 14.01 22.47
C ASP A 208 -44.63 15.28 22.97
N GLY A 209 -45.33 16.42 22.93
CA GLY A 209 -44.83 17.69 23.46
C GLY A 209 -43.95 18.49 22.50
N ALA A 210 -43.27 19.50 23.04
CA ALA A 210 -42.48 20.46 22.26
C ALA A 210 -41.31 19.80 21.50
N HIS A 211 -40.65 18.82 22.12
CA HIS A 211 -39.58 18.04 21.50
C HIS A 211 -40.07 17.27 20.25
N GLY A 212 -41.18 16.55 20.39
CA GLY A 212 -41.80 15.82 19.28
C GLY A 212 -42.26 16.74 18.14
N GLU A 213 -42.84 17.90 18.45
CA GLU A 213 -43.18 18.90 17.43
C GLU A 213 -41.95 19.43 16.69
N ARG A 214 -40.82 19.63 17.39
CA ARG A 214 -39.56 20.04 16.77
C ARG A 214 -39.05 18.97 15.79
N LEU A 215 -38.99 17.72 16.24
CA LEU A 215 -38.50 16.62 15.40
C LEU A 215 -39.39 16.36 14.18
N ARG A 216 -40.71 16.56 14.28
CA ARG A 216 -41.62 16.47 13.12
C ARG A 216 -41.40 17.61 12.12
N ARG A 217 -41.08 18.83 12.58
CA ARG A 217 -40.68 19.94 11.69
C ARG A 217 -39.35 19.63 11.02
N GLU A 218 -38.37 19.13 11.79
CA GLU A 218 -37.08 18.69 11.28
C GLU A 218 -37.24 17.58 10.21
N GLU A 219 -38.14 16.62 10.43
CA GLU A 219 -38.45 15.57 9.44
C GLU A 219 -38.96 16.16 8.12
N ILE A 220 -39.82 17.18 8.16
CA ILE A 220 -40.32 17.83 6.95
C ILE A 220 -39.18 18.53 6.21
N ASP A 221 -38.33 19.25 6.94
CA ASP A 221 -37.24 20.06 6.38
C ASP A 221 -36.13 19.18 5.78
N LEU A 222 -35.71 18.14 6.52
CA LEU A 222 -34.63 17.24 6.14
C LEU A 222 -35.10 15.98 5.39
N ARG A 223 -36.42 15.79 5.27
CA ARG A 223 -37.08 14.61 4.67
C ARG A 223 -36.67 13.27 5.30
N GLN A 224 -36.23 13.32 6.56
CA GLN A 224 -35.75 12.15 7.29
C GLN A 224 -36.08 12.30 8.79
N PRO A 225 -36.63 11.27 9.45
CA PRO A 225 -36.86 11.32 10.89
C PRO A 225 -35.51 11.29 11.62
N PHE A 226 -35.40 12.13 12.66
CA PHE A 226 -34.14 12.39 13.38
C PHE A 226 -33.00 12.81 12.44
N GLY A 227 -33.33 13.51 11.36
CA GLY A 227 -32.39 13.90 10.30
C GLY A 227 -31.22 14.71 10.83
N GLY A 228 -31.44 15.61 11.79
CA GLY A 228 -30.39 16.47 12.34
C GLY A 228 -29.34 15.65 13.11
N ALA A 229 -29.80 14.73 13.96
CA ALA A 229 -28.94 13.83 14.72
C ALA A 229 -28.11 12.90 13.81
N ARG A 230 -28.77 12.32 12.80
CA ARG A 230 -28.14 11.38 11.86
C ARG A 230 -27.14 12.08 10.93
N GLN A 231 -27.49 13.26 10.43
CA GLN A 231 -26.60 14.06 9.58
C GLN A 231 -25.39 14.56 10.36
N ASP A 232 -25.55 15.00 11.62
CA ASP A 232 -24.43 15.41 12.48
C ASP A 232 -23.47 14.24 12.75
N LEU A 233 -23.99 13.04 13.09
CA LEU A 233 -23.17 11.83 13.23
C LEU A 233 -22.35 11.55 11.97
N ASN A 234 -23.00 11.50 10.81
CA ASN A 234 -22.33 11.23 9.53
C ASN A 234 -21.30 12.32 9.18
N ALA A 235 -21.59 13.59 9.47
CA ALA A 235 -20.68 14.70 9.25
C ALA A 235 -19.42 14.61 10.13
N ARG A 236 -19.59 14.25 11.42
CA ARG A 236 -18.46 14.07 12.35
C ARG A 236 -17.58 12.88 11.96
N LEU A 237 -18.18 11.74 11.62
CA LEU A 237 -17.44 10.58 11.13
C LEU A 237 -16.70 10.90 9.82
N GLY A 238 -17.35 11.63 8.90
CA GLY A 238 -16.72 12.11 7.67
C GLY A 238 -15.53 13.04 7.92
N LYS A 239 -15.65 13.97 8.87
CA LYS A 239 -14.57 14.87 9.28
C LYS A 239 -13.40 14.11 9.93
N LEU A 240 -13.69 13.13 10.79
CA LEU A 240 -12.68 12.30 11.43
C LEU A 240 -11.91 11.49 10.39
N ARG A 241 -12.62 10.84 9.45
CA ARG A 241 -12.02 10.10 8.33
C ARG A 241 -11.12 11.00 7.49
N ALA A 242 -11.59 12.19 7.11
CA ALA A 242 -10.80 13.13 6.32
C ALA A 242 -9.52 13.57 7.07
N THR A 243 -9.64 13.89 8.35
CA THR A 243 -8.50 14.29 9.19
C THR A 243 -7.49 13.15 9.31
N GLN A 244 -7.94 11.92 9.55
CA GLN A 244 -7.04 10.76 9.61
C GLN A 244 -6.30 10.57 8.28
N ALA A 245 -7.01 10.55 7.15
CA ALA A 245 -6.41 10.37 5.83
C ALA A 245 -5.38 11.46 5.51
N GLU A 246 -5.69 12.72 5.82
CA GLU A 246 -4.78 13.85 5.65
C GLU A 246 -3.50 13.67 6.47
N ARG A 247 -3.62 13.37 7.77
CA ARG A 247 -2.48 13.22 8.68
C ARG A 247 -1.58 12.06 8.29
N ILE A 248 -2.16 10.92 7.92
CA ILE A 248 -1.40 9.75 7.44
C ILE A 248 -0.64 10.09 6.16
N LYS A 249 -1.28 10.75 5.20
CA LYS A 249 -0.61 11.12 3.95
C LYS A 249 0.52 12.13 4.18
N LEU A 250 0.31 13.12 5.03
CA LEU A 250 1.36 14.08 5.42
C LEU A 250 2.53 13.38 6.11
N ALA A 251 2.26 12.42 7.01
CA ALA A 251 3.32 11.63 7.64
C ALA A 251 4.16 10.87 6.61
N LYS A 252 3.53 10.19 5.65
CA LYS A 252 4.19 9.49 4.53
C LYS A 252 5.01 10.44 3.64
N VAL A 253 4.54 11.68 3.42
CA VAL A 253 5.29 12.67 2.63
C VAL A 253 6.51 13.18 3.40
N PHE A 254 6.35 13.53 4.69
CA PHE A 254 7.46 14.00 5.51
C PHE A 254 8.53 12.93 5.74
N SER A 255 8.15 11.66 5.92
CA SER A 255 9.10 10.54 6.04
C SER A 255 9.98 10.46 4.78
N ARG A 256 9.36 10.46 3.59
CA ARG A 256 10.06 10.41 2.29
C ARG A 256 10.94 11.63 2.01
N MET A 257 10.57 12.80 2.52
CA MET A 257 11.42 14.01 2.44
C MET A 257 12.60 14.00 3.44
N GLY A 258 12.67 13.03 4.35
CA GLY A 258 13.69 12.99 5.40
C GLY A 258 13.38 13.85 6.63
N HIS A 259 12.17 14.38 6.76
CA HIS A 259 11.71 15.15 7.92
C HIS A 259 11.09 14.23 8.99
N LEU A 260 11.94 13.42 9.64
CA LEU A 260 11.51 12.33 10.53
C LEU A 260 10.68 12.82 11.72
N ASP A 261 11.11 13.88 12.42
CA ASP A 261 10.39 14.41 13.57
C ASP A 261 9.00 14.92 13.21
N ALA A 262 8.88 15.58 12.04
CA ALA A 262 7.60 16.07 11.55
C ALA A 262 6.66 14.91 11.16
N ALA A 263 7.20 13.87 10.53
CA ALA A 263 6.44 12.67 10.17
C ALA A 263 5.87 11.97 11.42
N LEU A 264 6.72 11.74 12.43
CA LEU A 264 6.30 11.14 13.69
C LEU A 264 5.28 12.02 14.43
N ALA A 265 5.47 13.34 14.45
CA ALA A 265 4.50 14.25 15.07
C ALA A 265 3.13 14.18 14.37
N GLN A 266 3.07 14.07 13.04
CA GLN A 266 1.79 13.86 12.34
C GLN A 266 1.17 12.51 12.69
N ALA A 267 1.96 11.43 12.67
CA ALA A 267 1.46 10.09 12.98
C ALA A 267 0.95 9.97 14.43
N GLU A 268 1.57 10.66 15.39
CA GLU A 268 1.15 10.66 16.79
C GLU A 268 -0.17 11.38 17.05
N THR A 269 -0.63 12.23 16.12
CA THR A 269 -1.98 12.83 16.21
C THR A 269 -3.10 11.86 15.84
N VAL A 270 -2.77 10.72 15.23
CA VAL A 270 -3.73 9.70 14.80
C VAL A 270 -3.67 8.54 15.79
N ASP A 271 -4.81 8.12 16.33
CA ASP A 271 -4.84 7.04 17.34
C ASP A 271 -4.64 5.63 16.75
N VAL A 272 -4.69 5.51 15.43
CA VAL A 272 -4.63 4.23 14.70
C VAL A 272 -3.22 3.63 14.72
N ALA A 273 -3.14 2.37 15.16
CA ALA A 273 -1.88 1.66 15.34
C ALA A 273 -1.15 1.37 14.02
N SER A 274 -1.88 0.93 12.97
CA SER A 274 -1.35 0.62 11.63
C SER A 274 -0.55 1.82 11.09
N ALA A 275 -1.19 2.98 10.99
CA ALA A 275 -0.60 4.23 10.55
C ALA A 275 0.67 4.62 11.32
N ARG A 276 0.64 4.52 12.66
CA ARG A 276 1.77 4.87 13.53
C ARG A 276 2.94 3.92 13.35
N MET A 277 2.68 2.62 13.22
CA MET A 277 3.70 1.61 13.03
C MET A 277 4.34 1.72 11.65
N THR A 278 3.52 1.85 10.59
CA THR A 278 4.02 2.05 9.22
C THR A 278 4.86 3.32 9.11
N CYS A 279 4.43 4.44 9.69
CA CYS A 279 5.21 5.68 9.70
C CYS A 279 6.56 5.51 10.43
N ARG A 280 6.58 4.78 11.56
CA ARG A 280 7.83 4.48 12.29
C ARG A 280 8.78 3.60 11.48
N ILE A 281 8.25 2.61 10.76
CA ILE A 281 9.03 1.74 9.87
C ILE A 281 9.66 2.60 8.77
N GLU A 282 8.87 3.40 8.05
CA GLU A 282 9.38 4.30 7.00
C GLU A 282 10.44 5.27 7.53
N CYS A 283 10.20 5.90 8.68
CA CYS A 283 11.16 6.81 9.30
C CYS A 283 12.46 6.10 9.67
N GLY A 284 12.37 4.88 10.22
CA GLY A 284 13.54 4.05 10.54
C GLY A 284 14.36 3.68 9.29
N MET A 285 13.69 3.36 8.19
CA MET A 285 14.35 3.05 6.92
C MET A 285 15.04 4.27 6.31
N VAL A 286 14.39 5.43 6.32
CA VAL A 286 14.99 6.69 5.85
C VAL A 286 16.17 7.09 6.74
N ALA A 287 16.07 6.93 8.07
CA ALA A 287 17.18 7.16 8.99
C ALA A 287 18.36 6.22 8.70
N ALA A 288 18.09 4.95 8.37
CA ALA A 288 19.12 3.99 7.99
C ALA A 288 19.83 4.41 6.69
N HIS A 289 19.08 4.82 5.65
CA HIS A 289 19.67 5.34 4.43
C HIS A 289 20.55 6.58 4.67
N GLN A 290 20.08 7.54 5.47
CA GLN A 290 20.87 8.72 5.82
C GLN A 290 22.14 8.37 6.62
N ALA A 291 22.09 7.35 7.47
CA ALA A 291 23.25 6.86 8.20
C ALA A 291 24.26 6.18 7.27
N ILE A 292 23.79 5.42 6.27
CA ILE A 292 24.64 4.88 5.19
C ILE A 292 25.34 6.01 4.44
N ASP A 293 24.61 7.07 4.05
CA ASP A 293 25.18 8.22 3.34
C ASP A 293 26.27 8.94 4.15
N ARG A 294 26.19 8.90 5.49
CA ARG A 294 27.19 9.46 6.41
C ARG A 294 28.35 8.50 6.72
N GLY A 295 28.30 7.26 6.24
CA GLY A 295 29.25 6.19 6.56
C GLY A 295 29.09 5.63 7.99
N GLU A 296 27.98 5.90 8.66
CA GLU A 296 27.66 5.43 10.02
C GLU A 296 27.00 4.04 9.95
N LEU A 297 27.76 3.03 9.50
CA LEU A 297 27.22 1.71 9.15
C LEU A 297 26.60 0.96 10.34
N GLU A 298 27.16 1.06 11.54
CA GLU A 298 26.58 0.44 12.75
C GLU A 298 25.23 1.07 13.12
N ALA A 299 25.11 2.39 13.00
CA ALA A 299 23.85 3.10 13.27
C ALA A 299 22.80 2.74 12.21
N ALA A 300 23.19 2.66 10.94
CA ALA A 300 22.33 2.19 9.86
C ALA A 300 21.80 0.77 10.13
N THR A 301 22.67 -0.14 10.57
CA THR A 301 22.28 -1.51 10.94
C THR A 301 21.26 -1.52 12.08
N GLN A 302 21.47 -0.70 13.12
CA GLN A 302 20.54 -0.61 14.24
C GLN A 302 19.16 -0.09 13.80
N HIS A 303 19.11 0.98 12.99
CA HIS A 303 17.86 1.51 12.48
C HIS A 303 17.09 0.49 11.61
N MET A 304 17.81 -0.31 10.81
CA MET A 304 17.21 -1.38 10.01
C MET A 304 16.62 -2.49 10.89
N GLU A 305 17.32 -2.92 11.95
CA GLU A 305 16.80 -3.86 12.94
C GLU A 305 15.56 -3.33 13.68
N GLU A 306 15.57 -2.06 14.07
CA GLU A 306 14.43 -1.42 14.74
C GLU A 306 13.22 -1.31 13.82
N ALA A 307 13.42 -0.97 12.53
CA ALA A 307 12.37 -0.92 11.52
C ALA A 307 11.75 -2.31 11.30
N TYR A 308 12.57 -3.34 11.04
CA TYR A 308 12.08 -4.71 10.87
C TYR A 308 11.43 -5.27 12.14
N GLY A 309 11.98 -4.97 13.32
CA GLY A 309 11.38 -5.33 14.60
C GLY A 309 10.02 -4.66 14.82
N THR A 310 9.83 -3.44 14.32
CA THR A 310 8.54 -2.75 14.34
C THR A 310 7.55 -3.37 13.36
N LEU A 311 8.00 -3.77 12.17
CA LEU A 311 7.19 -4.50 11.19
C LEU A 311 6.65 -5.80 11.78
N ARG A 312 7.51 -6.64 12.37
CA ARG A 312 7.09 -7.88 13.03
C ARG A 312 6.09 -7.65 14.15
N ARG A 313 6.34 -6.67 15.03
CA ARG A 313 5.39 -6.29 16.08
C ARG A 313 4.05 -5.81 15.51
N GLY A 314 4.07 -5.14 14.36
CA GLY A 314 2.87 -4.69 13.67
C GLY A 314 2.02 -5.85 13.16
N ILE A 315 2.67 -6.85 12.55
CA ILE A 315 2.02 -8.10 12.09
C ILE A 315 1.45 -8.86 13.28
N ASP A 316 2.30 -9.08 14.29
CA ASP A 316 1.96 -9.74 15.55
C ASP A 316 0.66 -9.14 16.15
N CYS A 317 0.62 -7.83 16.39
CA CYS A 317 -0.54 -7.19 17.02
C CYS A 317 -1.75 -6.94 16.07
N GLY A 318 -1.70 -7.42 14.82
CA GLY A 318 -2.77 -7.26 13.83
C GLY A 318 -2.91 -5.83 13.27
N ALA A 319 -1.95 -4.95 13.55
CA ALA A 319 -1.91 -3.60 12.98
C ALA A 319 -1.43 -3.60 11.52
N ILE A 320 -0.64 -4.59 11.14
CA ILE A 320 -0.22 -4.86 9.76
C ILE A 320 -0.77 -6.24 9.38
N ILE A 321 -1.13 -6.41 8.11
CA ILE A 321 -1.70 -7.67 7.61
C ILE A 321 -0.77 -8.86 7.89
N ASP A 322 -1.34 -10.00 8.26
CA ASP A 322 -0.61 -11.25 8.35
C ASP A 322 -0.22 -11.73 6.94
N PRO A 323 1.07 -12.00 6.64
CA PRO A 323 1.50 -12.51 5.35
C PRO A 323 0.75 -13.76 4.88
N TRP A 324 0.29 -14.63 5.79
CA TRP A 324 -0.50 -15.82 5.42
C TRP A 324 -1.83 -15.48 4.77
N ASN A 325 -2.40 -14.29 5.05
CA ASN A 325 -3.62 -13.85 4.40
C ASN A 325 -3.42 -13.60 2.90
N ILE A 326 -2.20 -13.26 2.46
CA ILE A 326 -1.91 -13.01 1.05
C ILE A 326 -2.09 -14.30 0.25
N LEU A 327 -1.43 -15.38 0.68
CA LEU A 327 -1.58 -16.69 0.05
C LEU A 327 -2.97 -17.30 0.27
N GLY A 328 -3.50 -17.21 1.50
CA GLY A 328 -4.74 -17.89 1.86
C GLY A 328 -6.01 -17.26 1.29
N PHE A 329 -5.96 -16.00 0.86
CA PHE A 329 -7.09 -15.29 0.27
C PHE A 329 -6.76 -14.66 -1.09
N ASP A 330 -5.61 -14.96 -1.70
CA ASP A 330 -5.17 -14.33 -2.95
C ASP A 330 -5.23 -12.79 -2.85
N ALA A 331 -4.63 -12.25 -1.79
CA ALA A 331 -4.64 -10.83 -1.41
C ALA A 331 -6.04 -10.18 -1.27
N ASN A 332 -7.10 -10.98 -1.12
CA ASN A 332 -8.45 -10.46 -0.94
C ASN A 332 -8.91 -10.45 0.53
N TYR A 333 -9.92 -9.62 0.80
CA TYR A 333 -10.58 -9.48 2.09
C TYR A 333 -12.09 -9.71 1.97
N SER A 334 -12.58 -10.74 2.66
CA SER A 334 -14.01 -11.06 2.71
C SER A 334 -14.77 -10.06 3.62
N LEU A 335 -15.73 -9.31 3.06
CA LEU A 335 -16.59 -8.39 3.82
C LEU A 335 -17.85 -9.07 4.36
N PHE A 336 -18.29 -10.14 3.69
CA PHE A 336 -19.51 -10.88 3.99
C PHE A 336 -19.34 -12.36 3.59
N PRO A 337 -20.14 -13.30 4.14
CA PRO A 337 -20.02 -14.72 3.79
C PRO A 337 -20.14 -15.06 2.29
N ALA A 338 -20.82 -14.23 1.51
CA ALA A 338 -20.89 -14.38 0.05
C ALA A 338 -19.55 -13.99 -0.60
N THR A 339 -19.03 -14.84 -1.47
CA THR A 339 -17.73 -14.65 -2.15
C THR A 339 -17.68 -13.38 -3.00
N GLU A 340 -18.79 -13.03 -3.64
CA GLU A 340 -18.96 -11.77 -4.39
C GLU A 340 -18.80 -10.50 -3.54
N ASN A 341 -18.89 -10.60 -2.21
CA ASN A 341 -18.73 -9.47 -1.29
C ASN A 341 -17.30 -9.45 -0.74
N THR A 342 -16.34 -9.63 -1.63
CA THR A 342 -14.91 -9.64 -1.38
C THR A 342 -14.26 -8.45 -2.08
N VAL A 343 -13.23 -7.88 -1.47
CA VAL A 343 -12.48 -6.74 -2.03
C VAL A 343 -10.99 -7.02 -1.95
N HIS A 344 -10.22 -6.49 -2.90
CA HIS A 344 -8.75 -6.50 -2.81
C HIS A 344 -8.28 -5.83 -1.51
N ASP A 345 -7.38 -6.49 -0.78
CA ASP A 345 -6.75 -5.99 0.43
C ASP A 345 -5.47 -5.22 0.06
N HIS A 346 -5.59 -3.91 -0.15
CA HIS A 346 -4.45 -3.05 -0.51
C HIS A 346 -3.31 -3.08 0.51
N ARG A 347 -3.53 -3.54 1.74
CA ARG A 347 -2.47 -3.68 2.74
C ARG A 347 -1.52 -4.81 2.40
N ALA A 348 -1.94 -5.80 1.60
CA ALA A 348 -1.06 -6.82 1.05
C ALA A 348 0.01 -6.17 0.17
N ASP A 349 -0.40 -5.28 -0.73
CA ASP A 349 0.51 -4.52 -1.59
C ASP A 349 1.44 -3.63 -0.77
N GLU A 350 0.91 -2.92 0.24
CA GLU A 350 1.73 -2.09 1.13
C GLU A 350 2.76 -2.92 1.91
N LEU A 351 2.40 -4.13 2.35
CA LEU A 351 3.33 -5.03 3.04
C LEU A 351 4.42 -5.54 2.10
N VAL A 352 4.07 -5.91 0.87
CA VAL A 352 5.02 -6.30 -0.17
C VAL A 352 6.01 -5.16 -0.42
N GLU A 353 5.52 -3.94 -0.70
CA GLU A 353 6.34 -2.74 -0.89
C GLU A 353 7.29 -2.50 0.30
N LEU A 354 6.79 -2.63 1.53
CA LEU A 354 7.61 -2.47 2.74
C LEU A 354 8.72 -3.53 2.83
N ILE A 355 8.43 -4.80 2.54
CA ILE A 355 9.43 -5.88 2.58
C ILE A 355 10.48 -5.69 1.48
N GLU A 356 10.06 -5.32 0.28
CA GLU A 356 10.98 -5.04 -0.83
C GLU A 356 11.95 -3.91 -0.49
N ARG A 357 11.45 -2.84 0.13
CA ARG A 357 12.28 -1.75 0.62
C ARG A 357 13.24 -2.20 1.73
N VAL A 358 12.83 -3.12 2.59
CA VAL A 358 13.73 -3.71 3.62
C VAL A 358 14.84 -4.51 2.94
N PHE A 359 14.54 -5.29 1.90
CA PHE A 359 15.55 -5.99 1.12
C PHE A 359 16.51 -5.02 0.41
N ASN A 360 15.98 -3.94 -0.17
CA ASN A 360 16.80 -2.90 -0.80
C ASN A 360 17.75 -2.25 0.20
N LEU A 361 17.26 -1.91 1.40
CA LEU A 361 18.08 -1.36 2.48
C LEU A 361 19.15 -2.35 2.95
N CYS A 362 18.80 -3.64 3.14
CA CYS A 362 19.76 -4.68 3.53
C CYS A 362 20.88 -4.84 2.49
N SER A 363 20.51 -4.92 1.21
CA SER A 363 21.47 -5.07 0.11
C SER A 363 22.41 -3.87 -0.01
N ARG A 364 21.85 -2.65 0.08
CA ARG A 364 22.65 -1.42 0.06
C ARG A 364 23.62 -1.36 1.23
N LEU A 365 23.14 -1.62 2.45
CA LEU A 365 23.97 -1.64 3.65
C LEU A 365 25.08 -2.70 3.57
N TRP A 366 24.77 -3.89 3.04
CA TRP A 366 25.75 -4.95 2.84
C TRP A 366 26.82 -4.55 1.83
N SER A 367 26.42 -3.94 0.71
CA SER A 367 27.34 -3.48 -0.34
C SER A 367 28.32 -2.43 0.19
N GLU A 368 27.82 -1.44 0.93
CA GLU A 368 28.64 -0.38 1.54
C GLU A 368 29.58 -0.92 2.62
N ALA A 369 29.10 -1.84 3.47
CA ALA A 369 29.93 -2.49 4.47
C ALA A 369 31.03 -3.38 3.85
N ALA A 370 30.71 -4.07 2.74
CA ALA A 370 31.67 -4.86 1.99
C ALA A 370 32.73 -3.96 1.31
N ALA A 371 32.33 -2.81 0.77
CA ALA A 371 33.23 -1.82 0.19
C ALA A 371 34.13 -1.16 1.24
N ALA A 372 33.61 -0.90 2.44
CA ALA A 372 34.38 -0.37 3.58
C ALA A 372 35.26 -1.45 4.27
N ASN A 373 35.12 -2.72 3.88
CA ASN A 373 35.75 -3.88 4.50
C ASN A 373 35.47 -4.02 6.01
N ASP A 374 34.28 -3.60 6.46
CA ASP A 374 33.81 -3.79 7.83
C ASP A 374 33.22 -5.20 8.00
N LEU A 375 34.08 -6.14 8.38
CA LEU A 375 33.69 -7.54 8.54
C LEU A 375 32.62 -7.76 9.62
N SER A 376 32.51 -6.86 10.59
CA SER A 376 31.54 -6.99 11.68
C SER A 376 30.12 -6.67 11.21
N VAL A 377 29.96 -5.56 10.49
CA VAL A 377 28.69 -5.14 9.91
C VAL A 377 28.29 -6.10 8.79
N VAL A 378 29.23 -6.51 7.93
CA VAL A 378 28.97 -7.50 6.87
C VAL A 378 28.37 -8.79 7.44
N ALA A 379 28.94 -9.35 8.51
CA ALA A 379 28.43 -10.59 9.11
C ALA A 379 27.02 -10.41 9.70
N ARG A 380 26.76 -9.26 10.35
CA ARG A 380 25.48 -8.95 10.98
C ARG A 380 24.37 -8.76 9.94
N VAL A 381 24.63 -7.96 8.91
CA VAL A 381 23.67 -7.67 7.84
C VAL A 381 23.39 -8.92 7.00
N SER A 382 24.41 -9.72 6.68
CA SER A 382 24.23 -11.00 5.98
C SER A 382 23.31 -11.95 6.74
N HIS A 383 23.55 -12.15 8.04
CA HIS A 383 22.71 -13.03 8.87
C HIS A 383 21.28 -12.50 8.99
N GLN A 384 21.12 -11.19 9.14
CA GLN A 384 19.81 -10.59 9.25
C GLN A 384 19.03 -10.69 7.94
N PHE A 385 19.64 -10.37 6.80
CA PHE A 385 18.98 -10.49 5.49
C PHE A 385 18.59 -11.95 5.23
N GLU A 386 19.47 -12.92 5.48
CA GLU A 386 19.13 -14.35 5.38
C GLU A 386 17.92 -14.72 6.24
N THR A 387 17.86 -14.22 7.49
CA THR A 387 16.74 -14.48 8.40
C THR A 387 15.44 -13.90 7.87
N ILE A 388 15.46 -12.66 7.37
CA ILE A 388 14.27 -11.99 6.83
C ILE A 388 13.82 -12.67 5.53
N ALA A 389 14.74 -13.00 4.63
CA ALA A 389 14.45 -13.63 3.35
C ALA A 389 13.83 -15.02 3.54
N ASN A 390 14.39 -15.85 4.43
CA ASN A 390 13.81 -17.14 4.76
C ASN A 390 12.43 -17.02 5.42
N TRP A 391 12.26 -16.05 6.32
CA TRP A 391 10.97 -15.79 6.94
C TRP A 391 9.92 -15.33 5.91
N TRP A 392 10.28 -14.48 4.95
CA TRP A 392 9.35 -14.02 3.91
C TRP A 392 9.03 -15.12 2.89
N PHE A 393 10.03 -15.91 2.51
CA PHE A 393 9.89 -16.99 1.52
C PHE A 393 8.85 -18.04 1.93
N GLN A 394 8.70 -18.33 3.22
CA GLN A 394 7.76 -19.35 3.70
C GLN A 394 6.29 -19.06 3.35
N PHE A 395 5.96 -17.80 3.07
CA PHE A 395 4.59 -17.36 2.74
C PHE A 395 4.27 -17.45 1.25
N ALA A 396 5.25 -17.83 0.40
CA ALA A 396 5.07 -18.01 -1.05
C ALA A 396 4.42 -16.82 -1.77
N VAL A 397 4.65 -15.59 -1.29
CA VAL A 397 3.98 -14.38 -1.83
C VAL A 397 4.31 -14.15 -3.31
N HIS A 398 5.51 -14.53 -3.74
CA HIS A 398 5.97 -14.45 -5.14
C HIS A 398 5.26 -15.43 -6.10
N GLU A 399 4.45 -16.37 -5.58
CA GLU A 399 3.64 -17.28 -6.39
C GLU A 399 2.19 -16.78 -6.55
N VAL A 400 1.81 -15.71 -5.85
CA VAL A 400 0.45 -15.17 -5.83
C VAL A 400 0.30 -14.12 -6.93
N SER A 401 -0.55 -14.37 -7.92
CA SER A 401 -0.70 -13.49 -9.11
C SER A 401 -1.34 -12.13 -8.80
N SER A 402 -2.11 -12.01 -7.72
CA SER A 402 -2.77 -10.76 -7.32
C SER A 402 -1.83 -9.71 -6.73
N VAL A 403 -0.56 -10.06 -6.46
CA VAL A 403 0.46 -9.15 -5.91
C VAL A 403 1.76 -9.26 -6.71
N ASP A 404 2.39 -8.11 -6.97
CA ASP A 404 3.72 -8.08 -7.60
C ASP A 404 4.82 -8.22 -6.53
N ALA A 405 5.26 -9.45 -6.28
CA ALA A 405 6.27 -9.75 -5.28
C ALA A 405 7.45 -10.53 -5.85
N SER A 406 8.66 -10.00 -5.62
CA SER A 406 9.90 -10.70 -5.98
C SER A 406 10.22 -11.89 -5.06
N ASN A 407 10.93 -12.88 -5.61
CA ASN A 407 11.41 -14.03 -4.83
C ASN A 407 12.47 -13.59 -3.79
N ALA A 408 12.13 -13.78 -2.51
CA ALA A 408 12.94 -13.37 -1.36
C ALA A 408 14.36 -13.97 -1.37
N LEU A 409 14.50 -15.25 -1.73
CA LEU A 409 15.77 -15.96 -1.69
C LEU A 409 16.68 -15.56 -2.86
N GLU A 410 16.10 -15.32 -4.03
CA GLU A 410 16.82 -14.77 -5.17
C GLU A 410 17.38 -13.38 -4.86
N ASN A 411 16.60 -12.53 -4.19
CA ASN A 411 17.05 -11.21 -3.73
C ASN A 411 18.24 -11.31 -2.77
N TYR A 412 18.20 -12.24 -1.82
CA TYR A 412 19.29 -12.47 -0.87
C TYR A 412 20.55 -12.99 -1.57
N HIS A 413 20.44 -14.00 -2.44
CA HIS A 413 21.58 -14.55 -3.17
C HIS A 413 22.21 -13.54 -4.13
N ALA A 414 21.39 -12.73 -4.80
CA ALA A 414 21.85 -11.62 -5.63
C ALA A 414 22.68 -10.62 -4.81
N ALA A 415 22.16 -10.17 -3.65
CA ALA A 415 22.89 -9.27 -2.77
C ALA A 415 24.20 -9.88 -2.23
N GLN A 416 24.18 -11.17 -1.89
CA GLN A 416 25.38 -11.90 -1.45
C GLN A 416 26.46 -11.94 -2.55
N ALA A 417 26.07 -12.25 -3.79
CA ALA A 417 26.99 -12.28 -4.93
C ALA A 417 27.62 -10.90 -5.18
N VAL A 418 26.82 -9.83 -5.11
CA VAL A 418 27.28 -8.45 -5.27
C VAL A 418 28.25 -8.05 -4.15
N ALA A 419 27.90 -8.30 -2.88
CA ALA A 419 28.76 -7.99 -1.75
C ALA A 419 30.11 -8.74 -1.83
N ALA A 420 30.10 -10.03 -2.22
CA ALA A 420 31.32 -10.81 -2.44
C ALA A 420 32.16 -10.24 -3.59
N ALA A 421 31.51 -9.79 -4.66
CA ALA A 421 32.18 -9.17 -5.79
C ALA A 421 32.89 -7.87 -5.38
N LEU A 422 32.19 -6.99 -4.67
CA LEU A 422 32.70 -5.71 -4.15
C LEU A 422 33.85 -5.88 -3.16
N LYS A 423 33.75 -6.85 -2.25
CA LYS A 423 34.85 -7.19 -1.34
C LYS A 423 36.12 -7.55 -2.12
N THR A 424 35.99 -8.40 -3.15
CA THR A 424 37.16 -8.79 -3.96
C THR A 424 37.71 -7.61 -4.76
N TRP A 425 36.84 -6.70 -5.19
CA TRP A 425 37.22 -5.50 -5.94
C TRP A 425 38.10 -4.60 -5.08
N TYR A 426 37.71 -4.43 -3.81
CA TYR A 426 38.49 -3.69 -2.82
C TYR A 426 39.83 -4.38 -2.49
N GLU A 427 39.83 -5.68 -2.20
CA GLU A 427 41.05 -6.44 -1.88
C GLU A 427 42.12 -6.40 -2.99
N LYS A 428 41.68 -6.29 -4.25
CA LYS A 428 42.58 -6.20 -5.41
C LYS A 428 43.10 -4.78 -5.69
N GLY A 429 42.67 -3.77 -4.94
CA GLY A 429 43.04 -2.37 -5.17
C GLY A 429 42.69 -1.91 -6.58
N ALA A 430 41.53 -2.33 -7.08
CA ALA A 430 41.14 -2.17 -8.47
C ALA A 430 41.09 -0.69 -8.89
N THR A 431 41.59 -0.43 -10.10
CA THR A 431 41.63 0.90 -10.72
C THR A 431 40.27 1.18 -11.38
N PRO A 432 39.75 2.42 -11.36
CA PRO A 432 38.52 2.77 -12.09
C PRO A 432 38.61 2.36 -13.56
N GLY A 433 37.57 1.68 -14.07
CA GLY A 433 37.48 1.21 -15.45
C GLY A 433 37.96 -0.23 -15.71
N ASP A 434 38.12 -1.07 -14.68
CA ASP A 434 38.48 -2.49 -14.83
C ASP A 434 37.29 -3.34 -15.33
N ILE A 435 36.94 -3.18 -16.60
CA ILE A 435 35.88 -3.95 -17.27
C ILE A 435 36.21 -5.46 -17.28
N ALA A 436 37.51 -5.82 -17.31
CA ALA A 436 37.95 -7.20 -17.31
C ALA A 436 37.68 -7.91 -15.96
N PHE A 437 37.66 -7.16 -14.86
CA PHE A 437 37.27 -7.67 -13.55
C PHE A 437 35.78 -8.05 -13.49
N TRP A 438 34.90 -7.22 -14.06
CA TRP A 438 33.46 -7.44 -14.00
C TRP A 438 32.98 -8.51 -14.98
N ALA A 439 33.55 -8.59 -16.19
CA ALA A 439 33.12 -9.52 -17.25
C ALA A 439 32.81 -10.97 -16.80
N PRO A 440 33.70 -11.69 -16.09
CA PRO A 440 33.42 -13.06 -15.65
C PRO A 440 32.41 -13.16 -14.48
N ARG A 441 32.00 -12.04 -13.89
CA ARG A 441 31.09 -11.98 -12.73
C ARG A 441 29.68 -11.54 -13.14
N VAL A 442 29.56 -10.76 -14.21
CA VAL A 442 28.25 -10.35 -14.74
C VAL A 442 27.43 -11.54 -15.25
N GLU A 443 28.10 -12.61 -15.71
CA GLU A 443 27.44 -13.87 -16.10
C GLU A 443 26.65 -14.55 -14.96
N SER A 444 26.94 -14.20 -13.70
CA SER A 444 26.21 -14.72 -12.53
C SER A 444 25.02 -13.85 -12.10
N PHE A 445 24.78 -12.72 -12.76
CA PHE A 445 23.66 -11.83 -12.45
C PHE A 445 22.40 -12.27 -13.19
N GLU A 446 21.51 -12.93 -12.46
CA GLU A 446 20.25 -13.45 -12.99
C GLU A 446 19.04 -12.56 -12.66
N SER A 447 19.23 -11.46 -11.93
CA SER A 447 18.13 -10.58 -11.51
C SER A 447 18.39 -9.09 -11.79
N PRO A 448 17.33 -8.27 -12.04
CA PRO A 448 17.44 -6.82 -12.23
C PRO A 448 18.17 -6.12 -11.08
N ARG A 449 17.89 -6.55 -9.85
CA ARG A 449 18.50 -6.04 -8.62
C ARG A 449 20.02 -6.21 -8.61
N ALA A 450 20.53 -7.37 -9.04
CA ALA A 450 21.97 -7.62 -9.05
C ALA A 450 22.72 -6.58 -9.92
N TYR A 451 22.17 -6.26 -11.10
CA TYR A 451 22.71 -5.21 -11.95
C TYR A 451 22.63 -3.84 -11.29
N ALA A 452 21.46 -3.48 -10.76
CA ALA A 452 21.24 -2.17 -10.17
C ALA A 452 22.21 -1.86 -9.03
N PHE A 453 22.41 -2.78 -8.09
CA PHE A 453 23.33 -2.55 -6.97
C PHE A 453 24.77 -2.31 -7.42
N VAL A 454 25.26 -3.09 -8.39
CA VAL A 454 26.64 -2.91 -8.88
C VAL A 454 26.75 -1.58 -9.63
N ILE A 455 25.78 -1.26 -10.48
CA ILE A 455 25.76 0.01 -11.23
C ILE A 455 25.70 1.20 -10.27
N GLU A 456 24.85 1.16 -9.23
CA GLU A 456 24.78 2.20 -8.20
C GLU A 456 26.09 2.37 -7.45
N THR A 457 26.74 1.27 -7.08
CA THR A 457 28.03 1.30 -6.39
C THR A 457 29.12 1.90 -7.28
N LEU A 458 29.14 1.53 -8.56
CA LEU A 458 30.09 2.08 -9.54
C LEU A 458 29.84 3.57 -9.80
N LEU A 459 28.58 3.99 -9.87
CA LEU A 459 28.19 5.40 -9.96
C LEU A 459 28.66 6.18 -8.73
N ALA A 460 28.42 5.65 -7.52
CA ALA A 460 28.87 6.26 -6.26
C ALA A 460 30.40 6.43 -6.22
N GLN A 461 31.14 5.47 -6.78
CA GLN A 461 32.61 5.51 -6.88
C GLN A 461 33.12 6.28 -8.10
N ARG A 462 32.22 6.93 -8.86
CA ARG A 462 32.52 7.68 -10.10
C ARG A 462 33.19 6.86 -11.21
N ASP A 463 33.03 5.53 -11.21
CA ASP A 463 33.47 4.66 -12.30
C ASP A 463 32.41 4.61 -13.41
N TYR A 464 32.29 5.71 -14.13
CA TYR A 464 31.34 5.86 -15.23
C TYR A 464 31.59 4.90 -16.39
N ALA A 465 32.82 4.42 -16.57
CA ALA A 465 33.16 3.50 -17.66
C ALA A 465 32.58 2.11 -17.38
N SER A 466 32.82 1.57 -16.18
CA SER A 466 32.30 0.27 -15.77
C SER A 466 30.78 0.30 -15.61
N ALA A 467 30.22 1.37 -15.02
CA ALA A 467 28.76 1.54 -14.90
C ALA A 467 28.05 1.51 -16.26
N ARG A 468 28.60 2.21 -17.27
CA ARG A 468 28.08 2.19 -18.63
C ARG A 468 28.13 0.79 -19.24
N SER A 469 29.27 0.10 -19.09
CA SER A 469 29.44 -1.25 -19.64
C SER A 469 28.43 -2.23 -19.04
N LEU A 470 28.15 -2.12 -17.75
CA LEU A 470 27.12 -2.93 -17.07
C LEU A 470 25.69 -2.57 -17.50
N LEU A 471 25.37 -1.28 -17.68
CA LEU A 471 24.08 -0.86 -18.24
C LEU A 471 23.86 -1.48 -19.64
N VAL A 472 24.87 -1.40 -20.51
CA VAL A 472 24.79 -1.99 -21.86
C VAL A 472 24.64 -3.50 -21.79
N HIS A 473 25.35 -4.17 -20.89
CA HIS A 473 25.21 -5.61 -20.71
C HIS A 473 23.83 -6.00 -20.17
N TRP A 474 23.27 -5.25 -19.22
CA TRP A 474 21.92 -5.50 -18.74
C TRP A 474 20.89 -5.36 -19.87
N LEU A 475 21.05 -4.33 -20.71
CA LEU A 475 20.20 -4.16 -21.90
C LEU A 475 20.30 -5.33 -22.87
N ASP A 476 21.49 -5.88 -23.09
CA ASP A 476 21.67 -7.09 -23.91
C ASP A 476 20.98 -8.33 -23.29
N GLN A 477 20.95 -8.41 -21.96
CA GLN A 477 20.26 -9.46 -21.21
C GLN A 477 18.76 -9.17 -20.96
N ALA A 478 18.21 -8.08 -21.50
CA ALA A 478 16.80 -7.70 -21.31
C ALA A 478 15.76 -8.81 -21.60
N PRO A 479 15.97 -9.74 -22.56
CA PRO A 479 15.05 -10.86 -22.77
C PRO A 479 15.02 -11.88 -21.62
N ARG A 480 16.07 -11.95 -20.80
CA ARG A 480 16.19 -12.87 -19.66
C ARG A 480 16.01 -12.17 -18.32
N VAL A 481 16.41 -10.90 -18.23
CA VAL A 481 16.39 -10.09 -17.02
C VAL A 481 15.65 -8.79 -17.35
N ALA A 482 14.46 -8.60 -16.78
CA ALA A 482 13.64 -7.41 -17.03
C ALA A 482 14.43 -6.11 -16.79
N LEU A 483 14.10 -5.06 -17.55
CA LEU A 483 14.72 -3.73 -17.42
C LEU A 483 14.17 -2.95 -16.21
N GLU A 484 13.00 -3.33 -15.71
CA GLU A 484 12.35 -2.68 -14.59
C GLU A 484 11.61 -3.75 -13.77
N HIS A 485 11.76 -3.71 -12.44
CA HIS A 485 11.01 -4.55 -11.51
C HIS A 485 11.00 -3.89 -10.13
N GLY A 486 9.81 -3.62 -9.58
CA GLY A 486 9.65 -2.90 -8.31
C GLY A 486 10.35 -1.53 -8.30
N GLU A 487 11.16 -1.26 -7.28
CA GLU A 487 11.96 -0.02 -7.19
C GLU A 487 13.24 -0.03 -8.07
N THR A 488 13.54 -1.13 -8.76
CA THR A 488 14.76 -1.27 -9.58
C THR A 488 14.46 -0.95 -11.04
N SER A 489 15.07 0.12 -11.55
CA SER A 489 14.83 0.56 -12.92
C SER A 489 16.14 0.86 -13.67
N PHE A 490 16.37 0.15 -14.77
CA PHE A 490 17.41 0.46 -15.75
C PHE A 490 17.29 1.92 -16.23
N HIS A 491 16.06 2.38 -16.41
CA HIS A 491 15.74 3.70 -16.94
C HIS A 491 16.23 4.83 -16.02
N GLU A 492 16.02 4.66 -14.71
CA GLU A 492 16.49 5.61 -13.71
C GLU A 492 18.01 5.63 -13.62
N LEU A 493 18.65 4.45 -13.61
CA LEU A 493 20.12 4.34 -13.53
C LEU A 493 20.82 4.87 -14.78
N ALA A 494 20.27 4.62 -15.97
CA ALA A 494 20.77 5.20 -17.21
C ALA A 494 20.64 6.74 -17.21
N THR A 495 19.51 7.26 -16.70
CA THR A 495 19.28 8.70 -16.54
C THR A 495 20.25 9.31 -15.54
N ARG A 496 20.47 8.65 -14.40
CA ARG A 496 21.42 9.08 -13.37
C ARG A 496 22.85 9.10 -13.91
N TRP A 497 23.27 8.05 -14.61
CA TRP A 497 24.57 8.00 -15.27
C TRP A 497 24.77 9.20 -16.22
N MET A 498 23.75 9.52 -17.03
CA MET A 498 23.79 10.67 -17.95
C MET A 498 23.89 12.00 -17.21
N LEU A 499 23.14 12.18 -16.12
CA LEU A 499 23.20 13.38 -15.29
C LEU A 499 24.57 13.57 -14.63
N GLU A 500 25.17 12.49 -14.11
CA GLU A 500 26.48 12.56 -13.47
C GLU A 500 27.59 12.87 -14.49
N VAL A 501 27.61 12.20 -15.64
CA VAL A 501 28.60 12.45 -16.71
C VAL A 501 28.47 13.86 -17.32
N THR A 502 27.28 14.45 -17.25
CA THR A 502 27.02 15.81 -17.75
C THR A 502 27.17 16.91 -16.69
N ASP A 503 27.47 16.58 -15.42
CA ASP A 503 27.63 17.57 -14.35
C ASP A 503 28.96 18.34 -14.50
N PRO A 504 28.92 19.68 -14.74
CA PRO A 504 30.12 20.49 -14.88
C PRO A 504 31.00 20.56 -13.62
N ARG A 505 30.47 20.23 -12.43
CA ARG A 505 31.26 20.21 -11.18
C ARG A 505 32.24 19.04 -11.10
N GLN A 506 32.01 17.97 -11.86
CA GLN A 506 32.91 16.82 -11.90
C GLN A 506 34.12 17.04 -12.80
N ALA A 507 34.07 18.04 -13.69
CA ALA A 507 35.14 18.37 -14.62
C ALA A 507 36.37 19.04 -13.98
N THR A 508 36.29 19.46 -12.71
CA THR A 508 37.40 20.16 -12.02
C THR A 508 38.33 19.24 -11.23
N ASP A 509 37.89 18.05 -10.82
CA ASP A 509 38.67 17.17 -9.93
C ASP A 509 39.82 16.41 -10.63
N GLU A 510 39.82 16.28 -11.96
CA GLU A 510 40.84 15.52 -12.71
C GLU A 510 42.04 16.37 -13.22
N THR A 511 42.10 17.68 -12.95
CA THR A 511 43.07 18.60 -13.60
C THR A 511 44.24 19.12 -12.76
N ASP A 512 44.56 18.52 -11.62
CA ASP A 512 45.77 18.89 -10.84
C ASP A 512 47.09 18.26 -11.34
N SER A 513 47.09 17.58 -12.49
CA SER A 513 48.32 17.03 -13.06
C SER A 513 48.34 17.07 -14.60
N ALA A 514 48.63 18.24 -15.18
CA ALA A 514 49.56 18.41 -16.31
C ALA A 514 49.61 19.86 -16.80
N GLU A 515 50.80 20.45 -16.70
CA GLU A 515 51.20 21.70 -17.33
C GLU A 515 51.12 21.60 -18.87
N SER A 516 50.03 22.08 -19.49
CA SER A 516 50.05 22.57 -20.88
C SER A 516 48.80 23.38 -21.21
N SER A 517 48.71 24.60 -20.67
CA SER A 517 47.68 25.56 -21.05
C SER A 517 48.02 26.17 -22.42
N THR A 518 47.45 25.60 -23.49
CA THR A 518 47.32 26.32 -24.78
C THR A 518 45.93 26.96 -24.80
N PRO A 519 45.79 28.29 -25.00
CA PRO A 519 44.49 28.94 -25.02
C PRO A 519 43.79 28.71 -26.36
N GLY A 520 42.59 28.11 -26.35
CA GLY A 520 41.72 27.98 -27.53
C GLY A 520 40.99 26.64 -27.69
N ILE A 521 41.32 25.61 -26.92
CA ILE A 521 40.67 24.30 -26.99
C ILE A 521 39.64 24.22 -25.86
N ALA A 522 38.39 23.86 -26.18
CA ALA A 522 37.36 23.55 -25.18
C ALA A 522 37.97 22.67 -24.07
N PRO A 523 37.66 22.90 -22.77
CA PRO A 523 38.30 22.19 -21.69
C PRO A 523 38.25 20.67 -21.97
N PRO A 524 39.37 19.94 -21.87
CA PRO A 524 39.50 18.55 -22.32
C PRO A 524 38.43 17.61 -21.72
N THR A 525 37.87 17.98 -20.58
CA THR A 525 36.77 17.31 -19.88
C THR A 525 35.42 17.36 -20.62
N ALA A 526 35.07 18.46 -21.28
CA ALA A 526 33.80 18.55 -22.03
C ALA A 526 33.81 17.66 -23.28
N ARG A 527 34.95 17.62 -24.00
CA ARG A 527 35.13 16.77 -25.18
C ARG A 527 35.16 15.29 -24.81
N HIS A 528 35.83 14.94 -23.71
CA HIS A 528 35.87 13.58 -23.18
C HIS A 528 34.49 13.07 -22.73
N ASN A 529 33.71 13.92 -22.05
CA ASN A 529 32.34 13.60 -21.65
C ASN A 529 31.42 13.40 -22.86
N TRP A 530 31.56 14.23 -23.91
CA TRP A 530 30.82 14.05 -25.16
C TRP A 530 31.14 12.72 -25.85
N HIS A 531 32.42 12.35 -25.94
CA HIS A 531 32.81 11.04 -26.47
C HIS A 531 32.24 9.87 -25.64
N ARG A 532 32.15 10.00 -24.31
CA ARG A 532 31.51 9.00 -23.43
C ARG A 532 30.02 8.86 -23.72
N ILE A 533 29.32 9.97 -23.90
CA ILE A 533 27.87 10.03 -24.21
C ILE A 533 27.58 9.43 -25.58
N ARG A 534 28.29 9.84 -26.63
CA ARG A 534 28.12 9.29 -27.97
C ARG A 534 28.31 7.77 -27.97
N ARG A 535 29.39 7.32 -27.35
CA ARG A 535 29.70 5.89 -27.25
C ARG A 535 28.64 5.12 -26.46
N PHE A 536 28.00 5.75 -25.47
CA PHE A 536 26.87 5.13 -24.79
C PHE A 536 25.67 4.96 -25.72
N PHE A 537 25.29 5.99 -26.48
CA PHE A 537 24.22 5.87 -27.48
C PHE A 537 24.51 4.83 -28.56
N ASP A 538 25.74 4.78 -29.07
CA ASP A 538 26.14 3.78 -30.06
C ASP A 538 25.98 2.35 -29.50
N PHE A 539 26.30 2.16 -28.21
CA PHE A 539 26.08 0.88 -27.55
C PHE A 539 24.60 0.59 -27.25
N LEU A 540 23.80 1.57 -26.82
CA LEU A 540 22.37 1.38 -26.62
C LEU A 540 21.68 0.97 -27.93
N GLU A 541 22.00 1.65 -29.04
CA GLU A 541 21.48 1.30 -30.37
C GLU A 541 21.87 -0.12 -30.79
N ALA A 542 23.11 -0.52 -30.54
CA ALA A 542 23.61 -1.84 -30.93
C ALA A 542 23.05 -2.99 -30.06
N ASN A 543 22.69 -2.75 -28.80
CA ASN A 543 22.32 -3.81 -27.84
C ASN A 543 20.81 -3.83 -27.50
N SER A 544 20.03 -2.83 -27.92
CA SER A 544 18.59 -2.74 -27.61
C SER A 544 17.69 -3.64 -28.45
N ASN A 545 18.19 -4.22 -29.55
CA ASN A 545 17.44 -5.16 -30.40
C ASN A 545 16.00 -4.70 -30.71
N GLU A 546 14.99 -5.36 -30.14
CA GLU A 546 13.58 -5.04 -30.36
C GLU A 546 13.11 -3.78 -29.60
N TYR A 547 13.73 -3.44 -28.48
CA TYR A 547 13.41 -2.25 -27.67
C TYR A 547 13.70 -0.94 -28.41
N TRP A 548 14.59 -0.94 -29.41
CA TRP A 548 14.87 0.24 -30.24
C TRP A 548 13.72 0.62 -31.19
N LYS A 549 12.82 -0.34 -31.47
CA LYS A 549 11.73 -0.16 -32.43
C LYS A 549 10.46 0.25 -31.71
N VAL A 550 9.72 1.18 -32.31
CA VAL A 550 8.39 1.56 -31.83
C VAL A 550 7.49 0.32 -31.85
N PRO A 551 6.92 -0.09 -30.70
CA PRO A 551 6.05 -1.27 -30.64
C PRO A 551 4.80 -1.06 -31.48
N ARG A 552 4.32 -2.14 -32.09
CA ARG A 552 3.00 -2.20 -32.74
C ARG A 552 2.11 -3.11 -31.92
N PHE A 553 0.84 -2.74 -31.81
CA PHE A 553 -0.18 -3.54 -31.16
C PHE A 553 -0.47 -4.81 -31.96
N GLU A 554 -0.28 -5.97 -31.35
CA GLU A 554 -0.38 -7.30 -31.95
C GLU A 554 -1.23 -8.19 -31.01
N LEU A 555 -2.40 -8.64 -31.48
CA LEU A 555 -3.26 -9.62 -30.82
C LEU A 555 -3.38 -10.86 -31.72
N GLY A 556 -3.11 -12.06 -31.18
CA GLY A 556 -3.43 -13.35 -31.80
C GLY A 556 -2.59 -13.78 -33.03
N SER A 557 -1.89 -14.91 -32.87
CA SER A 557 -1.27 -15.80 -33.88
C SER A 557 -0.15 -15.26 -34.79
N ASP A 558 1.06 -15.06 -34.23
CA ASP A 558 2.33 -15.46 -34.89
C ASP A 558 3.56 -15.43 -33.94
N ALA A 559 3.37 -15.47 -32.62
CA ALA A 559 4.48 -15.59 -31.67
C ALA A 559 4.96 -17.07 -31.61
N PRO A 560 6.27 -17.36 -31.71
CA PRO A 560 6.78 -18.69 -31.46
C PRO A 560 6.57 -19.03 -29.98
N VAL A 561 5.74 -20.04 -29.73
CA VAL A 561 5.53 -20.62 -28.41
C VAL A 561 6.84 -21.24 -27.94
N ASP A 562 7.44 -20.70 -26.88
CA ASP A 562 8.53 -21.35 -26.16
C ASP A 562 7.95 -22.52 -25.36
N SER A 563 8.39 -23.74 -25.66
CA SER A 563 7.62 -24.97 -25.40
C SER A 563 7.85 -25.62 -24.02
N ASP A 564 8.16 -24.86 -22.97
CA ASP A 564 8.62 -25.45 -21.70
C ASP A 564 7.74 -25.13 -20.46
N ARG A 565 6.49 -24.68 -20.64
CA ARG A 565 5.52 -24.56 -19.54
C ARG A 565 4.22 -25.30 -19.86
N GLU A 566 4.21 -26.62 -19.62
CA GLU A 566 2.97 -27.40 -19.54
C GLU A 566 2.19 -26.99 -18.28
N THR A 567 1.06 -26.30 -18.47
CA THR A 567 0.04 -26.14 -17.41
C THR A 567 -1.26 -26.75 -17.90
N PHE A 568 -1.75 -27.72 -17.14
CA PHE A 568 -2.99 -28.47 -17.35
C PHE A 568 -4.22 -27.54 -17.31
N ALA A 569 -4.89 -27.35 -18.44
CA ALA A 569 -6.24 -26.79 -18.48
C ALA A 569 -7.24 -27.93 -18.70
N GLY A 570 -8.00 -28.26 -17.65
CA GLY A 570 -9.13 -29.19 -17.71
C GLY A 570 -10.38 -28.49 -18.23
N GLU A 571 -11.03 -29.13 -19.20
CA GLU A 571 -12.30 -28.70 -19.80
C GLU A 571 -13.41 -28.55 -18.74
N ALA A 572 -14.07 -27.39 -18.71
CA ALA A 572 -15.38 -27.22 -18.08
C ALA A 572 -16.31 -26.40 -18.98
N THR A 573 -17.52 -26.91 -19.09
CA THR A 573 -18.60 -26.63 -20.06
C THR A 573 -19.37 -25.34 -19.78
N GLU A 574 -19.77 -24.68 -20.87
CA GLU A 574 -20.68 -23.54 -20.98
C GLU A 574 -22.11 -23.83 -20.45
N GLU A 575 -22.61 -23.02 -19.51
CA GLU A 575 -24.03 -22.61 -19.45
C GLU A 575 -24.10 -21.17 -18.90
N ALA A 576 -24.36 -20.20 -19.78
CA ALA A 576 -24.56 -18.80 -19.46
C ALA A 576 -26.03 -18.50 -19.12
N GLY A 577 -26.24 -17.71 -18.07
CA GLY A 577 -27.54 -17.16 -17.69
C GLY A 577 -27.37 -15.72 -17.21
N ASP A 578 -28.00 -14.80 -17.95
CA ASP A 578 -28.06 -13.35 -17.81
C ASP A 578 -28.13 -12.81 -16.38
N GLU A 579 -27.24 -11.86 -16.03
CA GLU A 579 -27.56 -10.72 -15.16
C GLU A 579 -26.41 -9.70 -15.15
N ASP A 580 -26.49 -8.67 -16.01
CA ASP A 580 -25.71 -7.44 -15.84
C ASP A 580 -26.46 -6.22 -16.43
N ASP A 581 -27.18 -5.49 -15.56
CA ASP A 581 -27.39 -4.03 -15.65
C ASP A 581 -28.00 -3.45 -14.34
N LEU A 582 -27.31 -3.59 -13.18
CA LEU A 582 -27.80 -3.08 -11.88
C LEU A 582 -26.82 -2.19 -11.10
N PHE A 583 -25.75 -1.67 -11.73
CA PHE A 583 -24.74 -0.86 -11.03
C PHE A 583 -24.78 0.66 -11.29
N GLY A 584 -25.82 1.16 -11.98
CA GLY A 584 -26.03 2.61 -12.20
C GLY A 584 -26.86 3.36 -11.14
N ALA A 585 -27.61 2.68 -10.27
CA ALA A 585 -28.72 3.33 -9.55
C ALA A 585 -28.39 3.95 -8.17
N ALA A 586 -27.16 3.81 -7.64
CA ALA A 586 -26.86 4.31 -6.28
C ALA A 586 -26.43 5.80 -6.23
N TYR A 587 -26.24 6.47 -7.37
CA TYR A 587 -25.82 7.89 -7.42
C TYR A 587 -26.52 8.78 -8.49
N GLU A 588 -27.66 8.39 -9.06
CA GLU A 588 -28.42 9.23 -10.00
C GLU A 588 -29.76 9.74 -9.43
N ASN A 589 -29.75 10.93 -8.85
CA ASN A 589 -30.90 11.84 -8.93
C ASN A 589 -30.51 13.05 -9.82
N VAL A 590 -29.82 12.78 -10.93
CA VAL A 590 -29.47 13.79 -11.94
C VAL A 590 -30.41 13.60 -13.12
N VAL A 591 -31.43 14.47 -13.23
CA VAL A 591 -32.29 14.50 -14.42
C VAL A 591 -31.52 15.19 -15.54
N TYR A 592 -30.83 14.43 -16.39
CA TYR A 592 -30.37 14.93 -17.68
C TYR A 592 -31.49 14.80 -18.71
N LYS A 593 -31.90 15.92 -19.30
CA LYS A 593 -32.91 15.95 -20.35
C LYS A 593 -32.17 15.97 -21.68
N ASP A 594 -32.10 14.80 -22.32
CA ASP A 594 -31.50 14.64 -23.63
C ASP A 594 -32.16 15.57 -24.67
N SER A 595 -31.34 16.31 -25.41
CA SER A 595 -31.77 17.23 -26.46
C SER A 595 -31.00 17.03 -27.77
N THR A 596 -30.34 15.90 -27.97
CA THR A 596 -29.59 15.61 -29.19
C THR A 596 -30.13 14.33 -29.82
N ALA A 597 -31.10 14.52 -30.72
CA ALA A 597 -31.62 13.46 -31.57
C ALA A 597 -30.60 13.12 -32.68
N ASP A 598 -29.61 12.28 -32.38
CA ASP A 598 -28.60 11.85 -33.35
C ASP A 598 -28.60 10.34 -33.67
N GLY A 599 -29.46 9.54 -33.04
CA GLY A 599 -29.88 8.24 -33.57
C GLY A 599 -28.79 7.18 -33.67
N MET A 600 -27.86 7.13 -32.71
CA MET A 600 -26.91 6.02 -32.57
C MET A 600 -27.15 5.29 -31.25
N GLU A 601 -27.56 4.03 -31.35
CA GLU A 601 -27.64 3.07 -30.25
C GLU A 601 -26.59 1.98 -30.55
N GLY A 602 -25.58 1.83 -29.70
CA GLY A 602 -24.52 0.84 -29.89
C GLY A 602 -23.89 0.46 -28.55
N SER A 603 -24.00 -0.82 -28.20
CA SER A 603 -23.46 -1.46 -27.00
C SER A 603 -21.95 -1.66 -27.11
N ILE A 604 -21.25 -1.58 -25.98
CA ILE A 604 -19.81 -1.83 -25.87
C ILE A 604 -19.60 -2.96 -24.84
N TYR A 605 -18.80 -3.96 -25.25
CA TYR A 605 -18.11 -5.03 -24.52
C TYR A 605 -18.85 -6.37 -24.25
N GLU A 606 -18.44 -7.39 -25.03
CA GLU A 606 -18.32 -8.80 -24.62
C GLU A 606 -16.90 -8.99 -24.04
N ASN A 607 -16.78 -9.58 -22.83
CA ASN A 607 -15.51 -10.01 -22.25
C ASN A 607 -15.30 -11.50 -22.56
N ASP A 608 -14.35 -11.80 -23.42
CA ASP A 608 -13.74 -13.11 -23.54
C ASP A 608 -12.54 -13.12 -22.57
N GLU A 609 -12.56 -13.87 -21.47
CA GLU A 609 -11.44 -13.90 -20.50
C GLU A 609 -10.11 -14.32 -21.16
N SER A 610 -10.17 -15.08 -22.26
CA SER A 610 -9.00 -15.39 -23.09
C SER A 610 -8.39 -14.14 -23.76
N SER A 611 -9.20 -13.14 -24.07
CA SER A 611 -8.76 -11.86 -24.62
C SER A 611 -8.15 -10.95 -23.54
N PHE A 612 -8.53 -11.08 -22.26
CA PHE A 612 -7.96 -10.25 -21.19
C PHE A 612 -6.51 -10.62 -20.92
N ASP A 613 -6.19 -11.90 -20.84
CA ASP A 613 -4.81 -12.36 -20.66
C ASP A 613 -3.92 -12.01 -21.88
N GLU A 614 -4.45 -12.08 -23.10
CA GLU A 614 -3.74 -11.65 -24.30
C GLU A 614 -3.52 -10.13 -24.33
N LEU A 615 -4.54 -9.36 -23.94
CA LEU A 615 -4.46 -7.91 -23.83
C LEU A 615 -3.49 -7.47 -22.73
N GLU A 616 -3.47 -8.17 -21.60
CA GLU A 616 -2.60 -7.86 -20.47
C GLU A 616 -1.14 -8.14 -20.82
N ARG A 617 -0.83 -9.30 -21.43
CA ARG A 617 0.51 -9.61 -21.93
C ARG A 617 0.97 -8.62 -23.00
N GLU A 618 0.07 -8.23 -23.90
CA GLU A 618 0.37 -7.26 -24.94
C GLU A 618 0.56 -5.85 -24.36
N ARG A 619 -0.21 -5.48 -23.34
CA ARG A 619 -0.04 -4.24 -22.58
C ARG A 619 1.33 -4.20 -21.93
N GLU A 620 1.71 -5.24 -21.17
CA GLU A 620 3.03 -5.35 -20.54
C GLU A 620 4.18 -5.23 -21.56
N ARG A 621 4.10 -5.97 -22.66
CA ARG A 621 5.11 -5.91 -23.75
C ARG A 621 5.25 -4.50 -24.34
N ILE A 622 4.13 -3.80 -24.56
CA ILE A 622 4.13 -2.44 -25.10
C ILE A 622 4.66 -1.46 -24.06
N ASP A 623 4.23 -1.55 -22.81
CA ASP A 623 4.62 -0.66 -21.73
C ASP A 623 6.13 -0.69 -21.49
N ASP A 624 6.74 -1.88 -21.44
CA ASP A 624 8.19 -2.05 -21.31
C ASP A 624 8.96 -1.37 -22.46
N ARG A 625 8.48 -1.55 -23.71
CA ARG A 625 9.10 -0.93 -24.89
C ARG A 625 8.93 0.58 -24.91
N LEU A 626 7.76 1.08 -24.54
CA LEU A 626 7.49 2.51 -24.44
C LEU A 626 8.31 3.16 -23.31
N ALA A 627 8.50 2.48 -22.18
CA ALA A 627 9.34 2.93 -21.09
C ALA A 627 10.80 3.12 -21.55
N PHE A 628 11.33 2.18 -22.35
CA PHE A 628 12.65 2.31 -22.95
C PHE A 628 12.76 3.49 -23.93
N ILE A 629 11.80 3.65 -24.86
CA ILE A 629 11.79 4.75 -25.83
C ILE A 629 11.66 6.12 -25.11
N ARG A 630 10.80 6.21 -24.10
CA ARG A 630 10.67 7.40 -23.26
C ARG A 630 12.00 7.75 -22.58
N THR A 631 12.73 6.74 -22.13
CA THR A 631 14.06 6.91 -21.53
C THR A 631 15.06 7.42 -22.56
N MET A 632 15.08 6.86 -23.77
CA MET A 632 15.93 7.34 -24.86
C MET A 632 15.68 8.83 -25.17
N ALA A 633 14.40 9.23 -25.30
CA ALA A 633 14.03 10.63 -25.51
C ALA A 633 14.51 11.54 -24.36
N ARG A 634 14.42 11.07 -23.11
CA ARG A 634 14.92 11.80 -21.94
C ARG A 634 16.43 11.93 -21.96
N LEU A 635 17.17 10.87 -22.29
CA LEU A 635 18.63 10.88 -22.42
C LEU A 635 19.10 11.83 -23.53
N TRP A 636 18.41 11.86 -24.67
CA TRP A 636 18.69 12.82 -25.75
C TRP A 636 18.47 14.25 -25.31
N THR A 637 17.36 14.52 -24.60
CA THR A 637 17.06 15.85 -24.07
C THR A 637 18.14 16.33 -23.11
N LEU A 638 18.60 15.45 -22.20
CA LEU A 638 19.68 15.74 -21.27
C LEU A 638 21.00 16.02 -22.00
N SER A 639 21.31 15.24 -23.03
CA SER A 639 22.51 15.40 -23.85
C SER A 639 22.50 16.74 -24.60
N ALA A 640 21.39 17.09 -25.23
CA ALA A 640 21.21 18.37 -25.91
C ALA A 640 21.34 19.56 -24.95
N ALA A 641 20.76 19.46 -23.75
CA ALA A 641 20.89 20.47 -22.70
C ALA A 641 22.33 20.61 -22.16
N ALA A 642 23.11 19.53 -22.14
CA ALA A 642 24.52 19.56 -21.77
C ALA A 642 25.37 20.27 -22.84
N VAL A 643 25.14 19.97 -24.12
CA VAL A 643 25.81 20.64 -25.26
C VAL A 643 25.50 22.15 -25.24
N GLY A 644 24.23 22.52 -25.09
CA GLY A 644 23.83 23.94 -25.02
C GLY A 644 24.49 24.70 -23.86
N ARG A 645 24.69 24.05 -22.71
CA ARG A 645 25.42 24.64 -21.56
C ARG A 645 26.93 24.76 -21.81
N GLY A 646 27.54 23.81 -22.51
CA GLY A 646 28.95 23.86 -22.91
C GLY A 646 29.25 24.99 -23.89
N PHE A 647 28.36 25.25 -24.85
CA PHE A 647 28.49 26.38 -25.77
C PHE A 647 28.33 27.74 -25.07
N ALA A 648 27.40 27.87 -24.13
CA ALA A 648 27.19 29.13 -23.39
C ALA A 648 28.33 29.49 -22.43
N ALA A 649 29.08 28.50 -21.91
CA ALA A 649 30.24 28.73 -21.04
C ALA A 649 31.53 29.07 -21.81
N GLY A 650 31.60 28.78 -23.12
CA GLY A 650 32.76 29.02 -23.98
C GLY A 650 32.80 30.39 -24.67
N ASP A 651 31.75 31.21 -24.53
CA ASP A 651 31.62 32.44 -25.30
C ASP A 651 32.37 33.62 -24.66
N GLY A 652 33.69 33.62 -24.90
CA GLY A 652 34.59 34.73 -24.65
C GLY A 652 35.71 34.89 -25.70
N THR A 653 35.99 33.88 -26.53
CA THR A 653 37.04 33.97 -27.56
C THR A 653 36.69 33.22 -28.84
N SER A 654 36.42 34.02 -29.88
CA SER A 654 36.53 33.74 -31.34
C SER A 654 36.10 32.37 -31.85
N THR A 655 35.02 32.41 -32.61
CA THR A 655 34.30 31.41 -33.42
C THR A 655 35.10 30.69 -34.53
N ASP A 656 36.42 30.53 -34.43
CA ASP A 656 37.26 30.05 -35.55
C ASP A 656 38.07 28.76 -35.28
N GLN A 657 37.74 28.01 -34.21
CA GLN A 657 38.44 26.75 -33.88
C GLN A 657 37.53 25.59 -33.41
N ALA A 658 36.27 25.54 -33.82
CA ALA A 658 35.58 24.25 -33.87
C ALA A 658 36.04 23.56 -35.17
N SER A 659 36.66 22.38 -35.09
CA SER A 659 36.99 21.66 -36.32
C SER A 659 35.69 21.21 -37.00
N ASP A 660 35.63 21.23 -38.34
CA ASP A 660 34.44 20.77 -39.09
C ASP A 660 33.96 19.37 -38.64
N ALA A 661 34.87 18.53 -38.16
CA ALA A 661 34.58 17.22 -37.59
C ALA A 661 33.78 17.26 -36.27
N ASP A 662 33.97 18.30 -35.43
CA ASP A 662 33.25 18.44 -34.15
C ASP A 662 31.80 18.92 -34.38
N VAL A 663 31.56 19.71 -35.44
CA VAL A 663 30.21 20.13 -35.85
C VAL A 663 29.48 18.97 -36.53
N GLU A 664 30.13 18.23 -37.44
CA GLU A 664 29.57 16.99 -38.02
C GLU A 664 29.26 15.93 -36.95
N ASP A 665 30.09 15.80 -35.91
CA ASP A 665 29.89 14.83 -34.82
C ASP A 665 28.71 15.19 -33.90
N ILE A 666 28.48 16.49 -33.63
CA ILE A 666 27.32 16.96 -32.87
C ILE A 666 26.06 16.90 -33.73
N GLU A 667 26.15 17.26 -35.01
CA GLU A 667 25.05 17.14 -35.99
C GLU A 667 24.67 15.70 -36.28
N SER A 668 25.60 14.73 -36.22
CA SER A 668 25.28 13.30 -36.36
C SER A 668 24.39 12.80 -35.24
N VAL A 669 24.66 13.20 -33.99
CA VAL A 669 23.83 12.83 -32.84
C VAL A 669 22.50 13.60 -32.86
N LEU A 670 22.52 14.90 -33.16
CA LEU A 670 21.29 15.70 -33.29
C LEU A 670 20.42 15.29 -34.50
N GLY A 671 21.03 14.76 -35.56
CA GLY A 671 20.36 14.16 -36.70
C GLY A 671 19.62 12.88 -36.30
N LYS A 672 20.25 12.03 -35.49
CA LYS A 672 19.59 10.85 -34.87
C LYS A 672 18.50 11.22 -33.85
N VAL A 673 18.51 12.43 -33.29
CA VAL A 673 17.44 12.95 -32.39
C VAL A 673 16.22 13.43 -33.18
N ARG A 674 16.38 13.70 -34.48
CA ARG A 674 15.33 14.25 -35.35
C ARG A 674 14.52 13.16 -36.07
N ASP A 675 15.13 12.00 -36.32
CA ASP A 675 14.50 10.79 -36.85
C ASP A 675 13.99 9.91 -35.70
#